data_AF-A0A0N4WNK7-F1
#
_entry.id   AF-A0A0N4WNK7-F1
#
_cell.length_a   1.000
_cell.length_b   1.000
_cell.length_c   1.000
_cell.angle_alpha   90.00
_cell.angle_beta   90.00
_cell.angle_gamma   90.00
#
_symmetry.space_group_name_H-M   'P 1'
#
loop_
_entity.id
_entity.type
_entity.pdbx_description
1 polymer ?
#
loop_
_entity_poly.entity_id
_entity_poly.type
_entity_poly.pdbx_seq_one_letter_code
_entity_poly.pdbx_strand_id
1 'polypeptide(L)'
;MIDEHTLQIVFDEFSDSKAMIASGLLNELKASARTTGNIIILVVICLFSNTRESSRHFLTAANSQGMSVNEYAYILPWLQDGAKESAPWISADGSMIQRVKDQYANAIIIDDVNSFDNSIIQPFIDRVKEAGLTEADVDIANVYGYLNLFDSLKLYALAARKAMNETGGAKNLVNGRKMWNIMRKLKFSGMLGSSGIASGVVTMDDRAERAPLYRGFFVSPNSDQVSSMVHMEPTIVQNCDGLLNKSGCYDIVVTDLMRDFWPSADRRMPRDEPSCGFRGERCDFTLVIIGLVLIALLLLGICFAYGIHRIVEKRALDKLPFRVYRDDMQFIDEEQLKSMLSLGSTRTKMSNANYGSRNHAIIGTNTHVIYHKYPQRRPIAFNRADKALLANHDLEELIEQSWTVYPILKDSFKLNSTMENIKDLNWFFSIKQAVHDNINPFLGIAFNEKEELLVVWKFCSRGSLQDVIYNENIALDQKFHGAFIRDILAGLEYLHSSNIGFHGSLTTWACLIDRNWMIKLTDYGVADALERWEKQQAISVIDIESAEDKSQAKQSTSVLYEAPELLKNREKNRLRRQDQDWMKQSLARKQLGDIYAFGVIMYEIIFRALPFPEGTDLLALVESLKDGSKVTKPQIQTNKVLNMDLTSLILDCWNTSPEMRPSIRRIKLNVETYLKVRGSLVDQMMRMMEQYANNLEKLVQERTGMLEEANVRADKLLSQLLPEYVAKELKQGRAVPPKSFASATILFSDIVGFADLCKTATPLEVVNVLNGVFDGFDQFIARRDAYKVETIGDAYMVVSGVPEENGHRHINEIASIALDVHKFLTDFKVPHKPDQRIVCRLGFHTGPVAAAVVGLNAPRYCLFGDTVNMSARMESNSSPAQTQISEAANKLLLQHYPEYQTEERGQIQVKGKGMCTTFWLLGVERSTSNAYLAPSAQESSNFSGYLGAAGSVSSLGTQKLRNPSGSVMSK
;
A
#
# COMPACT_ATOMS: atom_id res chain seq x y z
N MET A 1 -47.39 -33.91 4.02
CA MET A 1 -47.75 -32.49 3.92
C MET A 1 -48.54 -32.19 5.18
N ILE A 2 -47.91 -31.48 6.10
CA ILE A 2 -48.57 -30.98 7.30
C ILE A 2 -48.79 -29.50 6.97
N ASP A 3 -50.05 -29.08 6.88
CA ASP A 3 -50.41 -27.71 6.52
C ASP A 3 -49.73 -26.70 7.46
N GLU A 4 -49.48 -25.47 6.96
CA GLU A 4 -48.88 -24.31 7.67
C GLU A 4 -49.50 -24.00 9.05
N HIS A 5 -50.60 -24.68 9.41
CA HIS A 5 -51.40 -24.48 10.61
C HIS A 5 -51.18 -25.53 11.72
N THR A 6 -50.26 -26.47 11.53
CA THR A 6 -50.00 -27.53 12.52
C THR A 6 -48.75 -27.23 13.34
N LEU A 7 -48.90 -27.16 14.66
CA LEU A 7 -47.76 -27.05 15.57
C LEU A 7 -47.31 -28.46 15.99
N GLN A 8 -46.08 -28.83 15.64
CA GLN A 8 -45.50 -30.09 16.08
C GLN A 8 -44.65 -29.87 17.33
N ILE A 9 -44.98 -30.58 18.41
CA ILE A 9 -44.19 -30.61 19.64
C ILE A 9 -43.76 -32.03 19.91
N VAL A 10 -42.48 -32.17 20.27
CA VAL A 10 -41.86 -33.46 20.55
C VAL A 10 -41.40 -33.47 22.00
N PHE A 11 -41.86 -34.47 22.75
CA PHE A 11 -41.35 -34.77 24.08
C PHE A 11 -40.36 -35.94 23.99
N ASP A 12 -39.39 -35.96 24.90
CA ASP A 12 -38.50 -37.12 25.05
C ASP A 12 -39.31 -38.34 25.54
N GLU A 13 -39.01 -39.52 24.99
CA GLU A 13 -39.81 -40.76 25.09
C GLU A 13 -40.01 -41.22 26.55
N PHE A 14 -39.02 -40.95 27.41
CA PHE A 14 -39.00 -41.30 28.83
C PHE A 14 -39.43 -40.15 29.76
N SER A 15 -40.02 -39.08 29.23
CA SER A 15 -40.44 -37.93 30.05
C SER A 15 -41.64 -38.26 30.92
N ASP A 16 -41.49 -38.11 32.24
CA ASP A 16 -42.61 -38.14 33.17
C ASP A 16 -43.48 -36.88 33.07
N SER A 17 -44.72 -36.97 33.57
CA SER A 17 -45.69 -35.87 33.52
C SER A 17 -45.18 -34.54 34.10
N LYS A 18 -44.35 -34.58 35.16
CA LYS A 18 -43.73 -33.38 35.74
C LYS A 18 -42.69 -32.74 34.83
N ALA A 19 -41.90 -33.56 34.13
CA ALA A 19 -40.88 -33.08 33.19
C ALA A 19 -41.55 -32.43 31.97
N MET A 20 -42.64 -33.01 31.46
CA MET A 20 -43.43 -32.43 30.37
C MET A 20 -44.01 -31.07 30.75
N ILE A 21 -44.51 -30.90 31.98
CA ILE A 21 -44.98 -29.60 32.48
C ILE A 21 -43.83 -28.59 32.57
N ALA A 22 -42.69 -29.01 33.13
CA ALA A 22 -41.54 -28.13 33.34
C ALA A 22 -40.92 -27.65 32.02
N SER A 23 -41.04 -28.43 30.94
CA SER A 23 -40.56 -28.05 29.61
C SER A 23 -41.22 -26.77 29.07
N GLY A 24 -42.41 -26.42 29.56
CA GLY A 24 -43.17 -25.26 29.08
C GLY A 24 -43.84 -25.46 27.71
N LEU A 25 -43.55 -26.55 27.00
CA LEU A 25 -44.10 -26.82 25.66
C LEU A 25 -45.63 -26.99 25.68
N LEU A 26 -46.21 -27.51 26.76
CA LEU A 26 -47.66 -27.56 26.94
C LEU A 26 -48.28 -26.16 27.08
N ASN A 27 -47.56 -25.21 27.68
CA ASN A 27 -48.00 -23.82 27.74
C ASN A 27 -47.89 -23.13 26.38
N GLU A 28 -46.91 -23.50 25.56
CA GLU A 28 -46.79 -23.04 24.17
C GLU A 28 -47.96 -23.53 23.31
N LEU A 29 -48.34 -24.81 23.43
CA LEU A 29 -49.57 -25.36 22.84
C LEU A 29 -50.81 -24.56 23.23
N LYS A 30 -50.95 -24.28 24.52
CA LYS A 30 -52.07 -23.51 25.07
C LYS A 30 -52.05 -22.05 24.61
N ALA A 31 -50.88 -21.43 24.48
CA ALA A 31 -50.73 -20.05 24.02
C ALA A 31 -51.08 -19.92 22.54
N SER A 32 -50.59 -20.86 21.71
CA SER A 32 -50.92 -20.92 20.28
C SER A 32 -52.44 -20.96 20.04
N ALA A 33 -53.16 -21.74 20.86
CA ALA A 33 -54.62 -21.83 20.83
C ALA A 33 -55.35 -20.49 21.06
N ARG A 34 -54.76 -19.56 21.84
CA ARG A 34 -55.40 -18.28 22.20
C ARG A 34 -55.18 -17.15 21.19
N THR A 35 -54.17 -17.27 20.33
CA THR A 35 -53.77 -16.21 19.37
C THR A 35 -54.70 -16.05 18.17
N THR A 36 -55.55 -17.03 17.87
CA THR A 36 -56.42 -17.07 16.67
C THR A 36 -57.77 -16.35 16.82
N GLY A 37 -57.96 -15.57 17.89
CA GLY A 37 -59.01 -14.55 18.00
C GLY A 37 -60.47 -15.03 18.04
N ASN A 38 -60.79 -16.26 17.63
CA ASN A 38 -62.07 -16.96 17.77
C ASN A 38 -61.96 -18.42 17.28
N ILE A 39 -61.38 -19.34 18.07
CA ILE A 39 -61.57 -20.79 17.85
C ILE A 39 -61.99 -21.48 19.15
N ILE A 40 -62.93 -22.42 18.97
CA ILE A 40 -63.82 -22.99 19.98
C ILE A 40 -63.36 -24.40 20.47
N ILE A 41 -62.45 -25.15 19.79
CA ILE A 41 -61.74 -26.38 20.29
C ILE A 41 -60.40 -26.58 19.54
N LEU A 42 -59.32 -27.02 20.22
CA LEU A 42 -58.03 -27.41 19.60
C LEU A 42 -57.88 -28.95 19.54
N VAL A 43 -57.53 -29.49 18.36
CA VAL A 43 -57.32 -30.95 18.15
C VAL A 43 -55.84 -31.29 18.36
N VAL A 44 -55.55 -32.16 19.32
CA VAL A 44 -54.19 -32.64 19.64
C VAL A 44 -54.07 -34.10 19.21
N ILE A 45 -53.27 -34.35 18.17
CA ILE A 45 -52.92 -35.71 17.74
C ILE A 45 -51.65 -36.11 18.49
N CYS A 46 -51.71 -37.15 19.31
CA CYS A 46 -50.55 -37.59 20.08
C CYS A 46 -49.98 -38.89 19.51
N LEU A 47 -48.80 -38.80 18.90
CA LEU A 47 -48.07 -39.94 18.34
C LEU A 47 -47.01 -40.38 19.36
N PHE A 48 -47.11 -41.59 19.90
CA PHE A 48 -46.15 -42.15 20.85
C PHE A 48 -45.50 -43.42 20.28
N SER A 49 -44.20 -43.62 20.53
CA SER A 49 -43.34 -44.51 19.75
C SER A 49 -43.32 -45.99 20.13
N ASN A 50 -43.78 -46.41 21.31
CA ASN A 50 -44.15 -47.81 21.61
C ASN A 50 -44.61 -48.04 23.06
N THR A 51 -44.44 -47.06 23.96
CA THR A 51 -44.59 -47.26 25.41
C THR A 51 -45.94 -46.80 25.97
N ARG A 52 -46.67 -47.72 26.61
CA ARG A 52 -47.96 -47.51 27.31
C ARG A 52 -47.97 -46.29 28.25
N GLU A 53 -46.86 -46.07 28.94
CA GLU A 53 -46.74 -45.07 30.00
C GLU A 53 -46.71 -43.64 29.47
N SER A 54 -46.17 -43.40 28.26
CA SER A 54 -45.96 -42.05 27.74
C SER A 54 -47.28 -41.34 27.43
N SER A 55 -48.26 -42.05 26.84
CA SER A 55 -49.63 -41.53 26.64
C SER A 55 -50.31 -41.18 27.96
N ARG A 56 -50.10 -42.01 29.00
CA ARG A 56 -50.67 -41.81 30.33
C ARG A 56 -50.04 -40.60 31.01
N HIS A 57 -48.73 -40.45 30.95
CA HIS A 57 -48.00 -39.31 31.49
C HIS A 57 -48.38 -38.01 30.78
N PHE A 58 -48.56 -38.03 29.46
CA PHE A 58 -48.97 -36.87 28.69
C PHE A 58 -50.38 -36.40 29.05
N LEU A 59 -51.39 -37.28 29.03
CA LEU A 59 -52.76 -36.88 29.40
C LEU A 59 -52.84 -36.42 30.87
N THR A 60 -52.05 -37.02 31.76
CA THR A 60 -51.92 -36.54 33.13
C THR A 60 -51.34 -35.12 33.18
N ALA A 61 -50.29 -34.83 32.41
CA ALA A 61 -49.67 -33.51 32.34
C ALA A 61 -50.62 -32.46 31.75
N ALA A 62 -51.30 -32.78 30.65
CA ALA A 62 -52.24 -31.89 29.97
C ALA A 62 -53.44 -31.53 30.86
N ASN A 63 -54.03 -32.52 31.54
CA ASN A 63 -55.13 -32.26 32.48
C ASN A 63 -54.67 -31.38 33.65
N SER A 64 -53.44 -31.57 34.16
CA SER A 64 -52.89 -30.73 35.23
C SER A 64 -52.63 -29.27 34.82
N GLN A 65 -52.38 -28.99 33.54
CA GLN A 65 -52.24 -27.63 32.99
C GLN A 65 -53.58 -26.97 32.64
N GLY A 66 -54.69 -27.62 33.01
CA GLY A 66 -56.05 -27.13 32.76
C GLY A 66 -56.51 -27.27 31.31
N MET A 67 -55.89 -28.16 30.52
CA MET A 67 -56.34 -28.49 29.16
C MET A 67 -57.35 -29.65 29.22
N SER A 68 -58.52 -29.37 29.80
CA SER A 68 -59.58 -30.37 29.98
C SER A 68 -60.22 -30.79 28.66
N VAL A 69 -60.65 -32.05 28.55
CA VAL A 69 -61.07 -32.67 27.27
C VAL A 69 -62.34 -32.06 26.66
N ASN A 70 -63.05 -31.17 27.37
CA ASN A 70 -64.24 -30.52 26.82
C ASN A 70 -63.89 -29.38 25.83
N GLU A 71 -62.72 -28.77 25.99
CA GLU A 71 -62.20 -27.70 25.11
C GLU A 71 -61.13 -28.21 24.13
N TYR A 72 -60.60 -29.42 24.34
CA TYR A 72 -59.51 -30.01 23.55
C TYR A 72 -59.86 -31.43 23.13
N ALA A 73 -59.61 -31.77 21.86
CA ALA A 73 -59.83 -33.11 21.34
C ALA A 73 -58.53 -33.90 21.24
N TYR A 74 -58.37 -34.97 22.02
CA TYR A 74 -57.19 -35.82 21.97
C TYR A 74 -57.44 -37.02 21.06
N ILE A 75 -56.65 -37.12 19.99
CA ILE A 75 -56.65 -38.26 19.06
C ILE A 75 -55.37 -39.07 19.27
N LEU A 76 -55.53 -40.33 19.65
CA LEU A 76 -54.47 -41.27 19.95
C LEU A 76 -54.42 -42.36 18.86
N PRO A 77 -53.57 -42.22 17.83
CA PRO A 77 -53.26 -43.31 16.91
C PRO A 77 -52.48 -44.42 17.64
N TRP A 78 -53.20 -45.46 18.05
CA TRP A 78 -52.68 -46.66 18.68
C TRP A 78 -52.37 -47.72 17.61
N LEU A 79 -51.42 -47.41 16.73
CA LEU A 79 -51.02 -48.32 15.65
C LEU A 79 -49.73 -49.03 16.07
N GLN A 80 -49.80 -50.32 16.39
CA GLN A 80 -48.65 -51.13 16.83
C GLN A 80 -48.28 -52.19 15.79
N ASP A 81 -46.97 -52.40 15.60
CA ASP A 81 -46.39 -53.46 14.77
C ASP A 81 -45.90 -54.60 15.69
N GLY A 82 -46.83 -55.42 16.21
CA GLY A 82 -46.50 -56.44 17.20
C GLY A 82 -47.70 -57.18 17.82
N ALA A 83 -47.43 -58.06 18.79
CA ALA A 83 -48.48 -58.73 19.56
C ALA A 83 -49.27 -57.70 20.38
N LYS A 84 -50.59 -57.81 20.30
CA LYS A 84 -51.48 -56.75 20.78
C LYS A 84 -51.68 -56.77 22.29
N GLU A 85 -51.45 -55.63 22.93
CA GLU A 85 -51.58 -55.45 24.38
C GLU A 85 -52.99 -55.04 24.83
N SER A 86 -53.31 -55.26 26.11
CA SER A 86 -54.60 -54.86 26.70
C SER A 86 -54.67 -53.35 26.97
N ALA A 87 -55.90 -52.82 27.07
CA ALA A 87 -56.14 -51.39 27.27
C ALA A 87 -55.41 -50.82 28.52
N PRO A 88 -54.97 -49.54 28.49
CA PRO A 88 -54.06 -48.99 29.50
C PRO A 88 -54.67 -48.78 30.89
N TRP A 89 -56.00 -48.82 31.01
CA TRP A 89 -56.73 -48.78 32.28
C TRP A 89 -57.02 -50.19 32.85
N ILE A 90 -56.59 -51.26 32.19
CA ILE A 90 -56.70 -52.64 32.71
C ILE A 90 -55.35 -53.03 33.35
N SER A 91 -55.40 -53.46 34.61
CA SER A 91 -54.22 -53.96 35.35
C SER A 91 -53.80 -55.34 34.84
N ALA A 92 -52.58 -55.77 35.16
CA ALA A 92 -52.09 -57.13 34.83
C ALA A 92 -53.01 -58.25 35.39
N ASP A 93 -53.73 -57.97 36.47
CA ASP A 93 -54.69 -58.89 37.11
C ASP A 93 -56.10 -58.83 36.47
N GLY A 94 -56.27 -58.12 35.36
CA GLY A 94 -57.54 -57.96 34.65
C GLY A 94 -58.55 -56.98 35.27
N SER A 95 -58.22 -56.37 36.42
CA SER A 95 -59.06 -55.37 37.09
C SER A 95 -58.90 -53.96 36.49
N MET A 96 -59.99 -53.18 36.47
CA MET A 96 -60.00 -51.82 35.91
C MET A 96 -59.52 -50.78 36.92
N ILE A 97 -58.60 -49.91 36.48
CA ILE A 97 -58.09 -48.76 37.25
C ILE A 97 -58.87 -47.51 36.84
N GLN A 98 -59.92 -47.17 37.61
CA GLN A 98 -60.84 -46.07 37.29
C GLN A 98 -60.15 -44.71 37.15
N ARG A 99 -59.19 -44.39 38.04
CA ARG A 99 -58.46 -43.11 38.01
C ARG A 99 -57.68 -42.90 36.71
N VAL A 100 -57.21 -43.98 36.08
CA VAL A 100 -56.52 -43.91 34.78
C VAL A 100 -57.53 -43.74 33.66
N LYS A 101 -58.66 -44.45 33.70
CA LYS A 101 -59.75 -44.29 32.74
C LYS A 101 -60.28 -42.86 32.70
N ASP A 102 -60.44 -42.21 33.85
CA ASP A 102 -60.89 -40.81 33.92
C ASP A 102 -59.93 -39.84 33.22
N GLN A 103 -58.64 -40.17 33.09
CA GLN A 103 -57.67 -39.36 32.34
C GLN A 103 -57.82 -39.52 30.82
N TYR A 104 -58.28 -40.69 30.37
CA TYR A 104 -58.56 -40.99 28.97
C TYR A 104 -60.03 -40.70 28.59
N ALA A 105 -60.85 -40.25 29.55
CA ALA A 105 -62.24 -39.92 29.31
C ALA A 105 -62.36 -38.88 28.17
N ASN A 106 -63.27 -39.14 27.24
CA ASN A 106 -63.51 -38.36 26.04
C ASN A 106 -62.36 -38.33 25.01
N ALA A 107 -61.32 -39.16 25.15
CA ALA A 107 -60.30 -39.33 24.12
C ALA A 107 -60.78 -40.24 22.98
N ILE A 108 -60.29 -39.98 21.76
CA ILE A 108 -60.53 -40.81 20.57
C ILE A 108 -59.27 -41.63 20.31
N ILE A 109 -59.41 -42.95 20.30
CA ILE A 109 -58.33 -43.89 20.00
C ILE A 109 -58.55 -44.41 18.58
N ILE A 110 -57.60 -44.20 17.69
CA ILE A 110 -57.61 -44.78 16.34
C ILE A 110 -56.72 -46.01 16.39
N ASP A 111 -57.29 -47.16 16.11
CA ASP A 111 -56.58 -48.43 16.10
C ASP A 111 -56.90 -49.20 14.81
N ASP A 112 -56.18 -50.27 14.55
CA ASP A 112 -56.62 -51.24 13.56
C ASP A 112 -57.97 -51.83 13.99
N VAL A 113 -58.74 -52.31 13.02
CA VAL A 113 -60.15 -52.71 13.21
C VAL A 113 -60.37 -53.78 14.29
N ASN A 114 -59.31 -54.44 14.71
CA ASN A 114 -59.40 -55.61 15.55
C ASN A 114 -59.28 -55.29 17.04
N SER A 115 -59.04 -54.02 17.39
CA SER A 115 -58.95 -53.32 18.69
C SER A 115 -59.55 -53.96 19.95
N PHE A 116 -60.73 -53.46 20.30
CA PHE A 116 -61.40 -53.68 21.57
C PHE A 116 -62.64 -54.57 21.41
N ASP A 117 -62.80 -55.19 20.24
CA ASP A 117 -63.93 -56.03 19.86
C ASP A 117 -63.42 -57.38 19.31
N ASN A 118 -63.71 -58.47 20.05
CA ASN A 118 -63.27 -59.83 19.71
C ASN A 118 -64.13 -60.49 18.62
N SER A 119 -65.11 -59.77 18.06
CA SER A 119 -66.08 -60.27 17.07
C SER A 119 -65.45 -60.89 15.82
N ILE A 120 -64.26 -60.45 15.41
CA ILE A 120 -63.56 -60.93 14.20
C ILE A 120 -62.78 -62.23 14.46
N ILE A 121 -62.31 -62.45 15.70
CA ILE A 121 -61.53 -63.64 16.09
C ILE A 121 -62.47 -64.82 16.35
N GLN A 122 -63.67 -64.53 16.87
CA GLN A 122 -64.63 -65.56 17.29
C GLN A 122 -64.93 -66.62 16.20
N PRO A 123 -65.19 -66.27 14.93
CA PRO A 123 -65.43 -67.26 13.87
C PRO A 123 -64.22 -68.14 13.54
N PHE A 124 -63.00 -67.61 13.73
CA PHE A 124 -61.78 -68.40 13.55
C PHE A 124 -61.61 -69.38 14.72
N ILE A 125 -61.80 -68.92 15.95
CA ILE A 125 -61.79 -69.78 17.15
C ILE A 125 -62.86 -70.88 17.02
N ASP A 126 -64.05 -70.54 16.55
CA ASP A 126 -65.15 -71.51 16.38
C ASP A 126 -64.78 -72.59 15.34
N ARG A 127 -64.16 -72.24 14.21
CA ARG A 127 -63.67 -73.23 13.22
C ARG A 127 -62.47 -74.06 13.73
N VAL A 128 -61.58 -73.47 14.51
CA VAL A 128 -60.45 -74.17 15.14
C VAL A 128 -60.99 -75.22 16.12
N LYS A 129 -62.03 -74.87 16.89
CA LYS A 129 -62.75 -75.79 17.77
C LYS A 129 -63.46 -76.90 16.98
N GLU A 130 -64.10 -76.58 15.85
CA GLU A 130 -64.71 -77.59 14.94
C GLU A 130 -63.66 -78.55 14.34
N ALA A 131 -62.43 -78.09 14.10
CA ALA A 131 -61.32 -78.91 13.61
C ALA A 131 -60.67 -79.78 14.72
N GLY A 132 -61.17 -79.71 15.96
CA GLY A 132 -60.73 -80.54 17.09
C GLY A 132 -59.50 -80.01 17.85
N LEU A 133 -59.11 -78.74 17.66
CA LEU A 133 -57.98 -78.09 18.34
C LEU A 133 -58.48 -77.20 19.49
N THR A 134 -57.70 -77.07 20.58
CA THR A 134 -58.08 -76.29 21.76
C THR A 134 -57.34 -74.95 21.86
N GLU A 135 -57.87 -74.00 22.66
CA GLU A 135 -57.32 -72.64 22.83
C GLU A 135 -55.87 -72.57 23.35
N ALA A 136 -55.34 -73.66 23.90
CA ALA A 136 -53.94 -73.76 24.31
C ALA A 136 -52.99 -74.18 23.16
N ASP A 137 -53.52 -74.80 22.11
CA ASP A 137 -52.74 -75.29 20.96
C ASP A 137 -52.56 -74.21 19.87
N VAL A 138 -53.32 -73.11 19.96
CA VAL A 138 -53.24 -71.96 19.06
C VAL A 138 -52.85 -70.73 19.87
N ASP A 139 -51.76 -70.08 19.48
CA ASP A 139 -51.35 -68.81 20.08
C ASP A 139 -52.36 -67.71 19.74
N ILE A 140 -53.27 -67.43 20.68
CA ILE A 140 -54.32 -66.42 20.54
C ILE A 140 -53.72 -65.04 20.28
N ALA A 141 -52.51 -64.77 20.79
CA ALA A 141 -51.84 -63.49 20.60
C ALA A 141 -51.43 -63.24 19.13
N ASN A 142 -51.30 -64.30 18.31
CA ASN A 142 -50.88 -64.21 16.90
C ASN A 142 -51.96 -64.67 15.90
N VAL A 143 -53.23 -64.73 16.31
CA VAL A 143 -54.34 -65.20 15.45
C VAL A 143 -54.47 -64.37 14.16
N TYR A 144 -54.16 -63.07 14.22
CA TYR A 144 -54.22 -62.18 13.06
C TYR A 144 -53.18 -62.53 11.97
N GLY A 145 -52.02 -63.08 12.34
CA GLY A 145 -51.03 -63.57 11.37
C GLY A 145 -51.60 -64.68 10.48
N TYR A 146 -52.36 -65.60 11.08
CA TYR A 146 -53.02 -66.69 10.35
C TYR A 146 -54.14 -66.18 9.43
N LEU A 147 -54.89 -65.15 9.83
CA LEU A 147 -55.89 -64.50 8.96
C LEU A 147 -55.25 -63.88 7.71
N ASN A 148 -54.12 -63.19 7.88
CA ASN A 148 -53.39 -62.59 6.76
C ASN A 148 -52.84 -63.64 5.78
N LEU A 149 -52.37 -64.80 6.28
CA LEU A 149 -51.92 -65.91 5.45
C LEU A 149 -53.08 -66.49 4.60
N PHE A 150 -54.26 -66.66 5.22
CA PHE A 150 -55.45 -67.13 4.52
C PHE A 150 -55.85 -66.18 3.37
N ASP A 151 -55.89 -64.87 3.64
CA ASP A 151 -56.24 -63.85 2.65
C ASP A 151 -55.25 -63.84 1.47
N SER A 152 -53.96 -64.05 1.75
CA SER A 152 -52.90 -64.10 0.73
C SER A 152 -53.07 -65.27 -0.25
N LEU A 153 -53.41 -66.46 0.25
CA LEU A 153 -53.71 -67.63 -0.59
C LEU A 153 -54.97 -67.41 -1.43
N LYS A 154 -56.01 -66.79 -0.83
CA LYS A 154 -57.26 -66.46 -1.51
C LYS A 154 -57.05 -65.46 -2.65
N LEU A 155 -56.24 -64.43 -2.43
CA LEU A 155 -55.87 -63.45 -3.45
C LEU A 155 -55.20 -64.13 -4.66
N TYR A 156 -54.23 -65.01 -4.41
CA TYR A 156 -53.54 -65.74 -5.48
C TYR A 156 -54.50 -66.60 -6.29
N ALA A 157 -55.40 -67.34 -5.62
CA ALA A 157 -56.41 -68.16 -6.29
C ALA A 157 -57.36 -67.32 -7.16
N LEU A 158 -57.78 -66.14 -6.68
CA LEU A 158 -58.66 -65.23 -7.43
C LEU A 158 -57.96 -64.61 -8.65
N ALA A 159 -56.70 -64.20 -8.50
CA ALA A 159 -55.90 -63.68 -9.61
C ALA A 159 -55.63 -64.75 -10.67
N ALA A 160 -55.30 -65.98 -10.23
CA ALA A 160 -55.14 -67.15 -11.10
C ALA A 160 -56.40 -67.44 -11.91
N ARG A 161 -57.56 -67.43 -11.25
CA ARG A 161 -58.87 -67.61 -11.90
C ARG A 161 -59.17 -66.53 -12.93
N LYS A 162 -58.91 -65.26 -12.60
CA LYS A 162 -59.11 -64.12 -13.53
C LYS A 162 -58.18 -64.22 -14.75
N ALA A 163 -56.91 -64.60 -14.55
CA ALA A 163 -55.95 -64.82 -15.63
C ALA A 163 -56.37 -65.94 -16.60
N MET A 164 -56.92 -67.04 -16.07
CA MET A 164 -57.42 -68.14 -16.88
C MET A 164 -58.67 -67.75 -17.68
N ASN A 165 -59.62 -67.02 -17.06
CA ASN A 165 -60.84 -66.57 -17.73
C ASN A 165 -60.56 -65.63 -18.91
N GLU A 166 -59.58 -64.72 -18.80
CA GLU A 166 -59.29 -63.76 -19.87
C GLU A 166 -58.57 -64.37 -21.08
N THR A 167 -57.82 -65.47 -20.90
CA THR A 167 -56.92 -65.98 -21.95
C THR A 167 -57.11 -67.45 -22.33
N GLY A 168 -57.97 -68.20 -21.63
CA GLY A 168 -58.33 -69.57 -21.97
C GLY A 168 -57.20 -70.61 -21.88
N GLY A 169 -56.03 -70.27 -21.31
CA GLY A 169 -54.87 -71.16 -21.30
C GLY A 169 -53.99 -71.08 -20.04
N ALA A 170 -53.57 -72.24 -19.52
CA ALA A 170 -52.84 -72.38 -18.25
C ALA A 170 -51.38 -71.85 -18.26
N LYS A 171 -50.78 -71.62 -19.43
CA LYS A 171 -49.37 -71.18 -19.55
C LYS A 171 -49.10 -69.80 -18.93
N ASN A 172 -50.12 -68.97 -18.76
CA ASN A 172 -49.98 -67.63 -18.17
C ASN A 172 -49.91 -67.62 -16.64
N LEU A 173 -50.23 -68.72 -15.95
CA LEU A 173 -50.10 -68.85 -14.49
C LEU A 173 -48.63 -68.79 -14.04
N VAL A 174 -47.69 -69.20 -14.90
CA VAL A 174 -46.25 -69.19 -14.63
C VAL A 174 -45.65 -67.78 -14.82
N ASN A 175 -46.37 -66.87 -15.50
CA ASN A 175 -45.89 -65.51 -15.73
C ASN A 175 -46.18 -64.63 -14.50
N GLY A 176 -45.19 -64.54 -13.60
CA GLY A 176 -45.28 -63.77 -12.35
C GLY A 176 -45.62 -62.30 -12.56
N ARG A 177 -45.13 -61.64 -13.61
CA ARG A 177 -45.45 -60.23 -13.89
C ARG A 177 -46.92 -60.04 -14.24
N LYS A 178 -47.48 -60.97 -15.01
CA LYS A 178 -48.91 -60.94 -15.37
C LYS A 178 -49.78 -61.23 -14.16
N MET A 179 -49.41 -62.22 -13.34
CA MET A 179 -50.13 -62.54 -12.11
C MET A 179 -50.15 -61.37 -11.13
N TRP A 180 -49.00 -60.75 -10.91
CA TRP A 180 -48.86 -59.58 -10.07
C TRP A 180 -49.70 -58.41 -10.60
N ASN A 181 -49.68 -58.15 -11.91
CA ASN A 181 -50.54 -57.13 -12.53
C ASN A 181 -52.04 -57.36 -12.33
N ILE A 182 -52.47 -58.63 -12.27
CA ILE A 182 -53.87 -58.98 -12.03
C ILE A 182 -54.23 -58.81 -10.55
N MET A 183 -53.29 -59.07 -9.64
CA MET A 183 -53.49 -58.91 -8.19
C MET A 183 -53.67 -57.45 -7.77
N ARG A 184 -53.07 -56.51 -8.52
CA ARG A 184 -53.23 -55.08 -8.29
C ARG A 184 -54.70 -54.68 -8.34
N LYS A 185 -55.11 -53.79 -7.43
CA LYS A 185 -56.47 -53.22 -7.39
C LYS A 185 -57.58 -54.29 -7.24
N LEU A 186 -57.27 -55.51 -6.80
CA LEU A 186 -58.28 -56.54 -6.50
C LEU A 186 -58.92 -56.27 -5.15
N LYS A 187 -60.25 -56.33 -5.13
CA LYS A 187 -61.08 -56.28 -3.93
C LYS A 187 -61.79 -57.61 -3.75
N PHE A 188 -61.67 -58.22 -2.57
CA PHE A 188 -62.33 -59.47 -2.25
C PHE A 188 -62.72 -59.54 -0.77
N SER A 189 -63.81 -60.21 -0.44
CA SER A 189 -64.21 -60.42 0.96
C SER A 189 -63.23 -61.37 1.64
N GLY A 190 -62.83 -61.08 2.88
CA GLY A 190 -61.99 -61.95 3.71
C GLY A 190 -62.69 -63.25 4.14
N MET A 191 -62.28 -63.81 5.27
CA MET A 191 -62.90 -65.01 5.83
C MET A 191 -64.34 -64.71 6.28
N LEU A 192 -65.30 -65.53 5.87
CA LEU A 192 -66.69 -65.45 6.34
C LEU A 192 -66.94 -66.55 7.37
N GLY A 193 -67.41 -66.15 8.55
CA GLY A 193 -67.88 -67.06 9.60
C GLY A 193 -69.21 -67.72 9.23
N SER A 194 -69.53 -68.84 9.89
CA SER A 194 -70.84 -69.50 9.81
C SER A 194 -71.99 -68.60 10.29
N SER A 195 -71.69 -67.62 11.15
CA SER A 195 -72.58 -66.56 11.62
C SER A 195 -72.83 -65.43 10.60
N GLY A 196 -72.28 -65.51 9.38
CA GLY A 196 -72.42 -64.50 8.34
C GLY A 196 -71.58 -63.23 8.56
N ILE A 197 -70.86 -63.13 9.67
CA ILE A 197 -69.94 -62.03 9.97
C ILE A 197 -68.63 -62.27 9.22
N ALA A 198 -68.30 -61.35 8.31
CA ALA A 198 -67.08 -61.39 7.52
C ALA A 198 -65.93 -60.67 8.24
N SER A 199 -64.69 -61.14 8.06
CA SER A 199 -63.45 -60.50 8.55
C SER A 199 -63.11 -59.17 7.84
N GLY A 200 -64.10 -58.52 7.22
CA GLY A 200 -63.96 -57.33 6.40
C GLY A 200 -63.63 -57.62 4.93
N VAL A 201 -63.63 -56.55 4.13
CA VAL A 201 -63.25 -56.61 2.70
C VAL A 201 -61.78 -56.26 2.55
N VAL A 202 -61.01 -57.16 1.95
CA VAL A 202 -59.59 -56.95 1.64
C VAL A 202 -59.49 -56.23 0.31
N THR A 203 -58.83 -55.07 0.31
CA THR A 203 -58.59 -54.27 -0.89
C THR A 203 -57.09 -54.18 -1.11
N MET A 204 -56.64 -54.65 -2.27
CA MET A 204 -55.25 -54.54 -2.69
C MET A 204 -55.04 -53.24 -3.45
N ASP A 205 -53.95 -52.54 -3.19
CA ASP A 205 -53.60 -51.30 -3.86
C ASP A 205 -52.95 -51.55 -5.26
N ASP A 206 -52.41 -50.49 -5.86
CA ASP A 206 -51.72 -50.56 -7.16
C ASP A 206 -50.30 -51.16 -7.08
N ARG A 207 -49.82 -51.51 -5.89
CA ARG A 207 -48.57 -52.24 -5.69
C ARG A 207 -48.82 -53.70 -5.29
N ALA A 208 -50.10 -54.09 -5.19
CA ALA A 208 -50.56 -55.35 -4.63
C ALA A 208 -50.19 -55.52 -3.13
N GLU A 209 -50.17 -54.42 -2.39
CA GLU A 209 -50.10 -54.37 -0.93
C GLU A 209 -51.51 -54.18 -0.35
N ARG A 210 -51.78 -54.71 0.84
CA ARG A 210 -53.11 -54.64 1.48
C ARG A 210 -53.33 -53.22 1.99
N ALA A 211 -54.40 -52.56 1.53
CA ALA A 211 -54.79 -51.27 2.08
C ALA A 211 -55.27 -51.45 3.53
N PRO A 212 -54.78 -50.62 4.47
CA PRO A 212 -55.13 -50.73 5.89
C PRO A 212 -56.58 -50.35 6.14
N LEU A 213 -57.16 -50.97 7.16
CA LEU A 213 -58.51 -50.71 7.65
C LEU A 213 -58.36 -50.18 9.09
N TYR A 214 -58.95 -49.02 9.38
CA TYR A 214 -58.88 -48.42 10.72
C TYR A 214 -60.27 -48.27 11.33
N ARG A 215 -60.32 -48.21 12.65
CA ARG A 215 -61.54 -47.93 13.40
C ARG A 215 -61.21 -46.94 14.52
N GLY A 216 -62.05 -45.91 14.62
CA GLY A 216 -61.97 -44.94 15.71
C GLY A 216 -62.87 -45.37 16.86
N PHE A 217 -62.32 -45.39 18.06
CA PHE A 217 -62.96 -45.78 19.29
C PHE A 217 -63.02 -44.59 20.24
N PHE A 218 -64.17 -44.37 20.88
CA PHE A 218 -64.38 -43.29 21.84
C PHE A 218 -64.44 -43.83 23.27
N VAL A 219 -63.61 -43.29 24.15
CA VAL A 219 -63.58 -43.66 25.57
C VAL A 219 -64.63 -42.85 26.32
N SER A 220 -65.81 -43.45 26.52
CA SER A 220 -66.89 -42.80 27.26
C SER A 220 -66.57 -42.71 28.75
N PRO A 221 -66.78 -41.55 29.41
CA PRO A 221 -66.59 -41.41 30.85
C PRO A 221 -67.56 -42.31 31.65
N ASN A 222 -68.75 -42.57 31.11
CA ASN A 222 -69.85 -43.21 31.82
C ASN A 222 -69.98 -44.72 31.56
N SER A 223 -69.21 -45.29 30.62
CA SER A 223 -69.28 -46.71 30.24
C SER A 223 -67.93 -47.39 30.43
N ASP A 224 -67.92 -48.61 30.94
CA ASP A 224 -66.72 -49.43 31.15
C ASP A 224 -66.17 -50.06 29.87
N GLN A 225 -66.96 -50.09 28.81
CA GLN A 225 -66.54 -50.54 27.48
C GLN A 225 -66.35 -49.34 26.54
N VAL A 226 -65.30 -49.41 25.71
CA VAL A 226 -65.00 -48.42 24.68
C VAL A 226 -65.95 -48.64 23.50
N SER A 227 -66.58 -47.56 23.03
CA SER A 227 -67.54 -47.63 21.92
C SER A 227 -66.87 -47.35 20.59
N SER A 228 -67.14 -48.18 19.57
CA SER A 228 -66.76 -47.88 18.18
C SER A 228 -67.52 -46.63 17.72
N MET A 229 -66.78 -45.58 17.33
CA MET A 229 -67.33 -44.31 16.88
C MET A 229 -67.39 -44.24 15.36
N VAL A 230 -66.39 -44.77 14.66
CA VAL A 230 -66.27 -44.59 13.22
C VAL A 230 -65.46 -45.70 12.56
N HIS A 231 -65.88 -46.11 11.37
CA HIS A 231 -65.16 -47.07 10.54
C HIS A 231 -64.43 -46.32 9.43
N MET A 232 -63.23 -46.77 9.08
CA MET A 232 -62.41 -46.13 8.06
C MET A 232 -61.98 -47.18 7.05
N GLU A 233 -62.61 -47.16 5.87
CA GLU A 233 -62.42 -48.18 4.82
C GLU A 233 -61.65 -47.65 3.60
N PRO A 234 -60.70 -48.42 3.05
CA PRO A 234 -59.96 -48.00 1.86
C PRO A 234 -60.81 -48.13 0.59
N THR A 235 -60.83 -47.07 -0.20
CA THR A 235 -61.42 -47.00 -1.54
C THR A 235 -60.35 -46.71 -2.58
N ILE A 236 -60.40 -47.38 -3.73
CA ILE A 236 -59.36 -47.23 -4.76
C ILE A 236 -59.57 -45.91 -5.51
N VAL A 237 -58.54 -45.08 -5.56
CA VAL A 237 -58.55 -43.82 -6.31
C VAL A 237 -58.45 -44.10 -7.80
N GLN A 238 -59.42 -43.59 -8.57
CA GLN A 238 -59.44 -43.71 -10.03
C GLN A 238 -58.32 -42.84 -10.63
N ASN A 239 -57.64 -43.32 -11.68
CA ASN A 239 -56.54 -42.63 -12.38
C ASN A 239 -55.28 -42.32 -11.54
N CYS A 240 -54.97 -43.16 -10.54
CA CYS A 240 -53.69 -43.12 -9.82
C CYS A 240 -52.76 -44.25 -10.29
N ASP A 241 -51.49 -43.91 -10.54
CA ASP A 241 -50.41 -44.83 -10.89
C ASP A 241 -49.37 -44.93 -9.76
N GLY A 242 -49.59 -45.89 -8.87
CA GLY A 242 -48.84 -46.03 -7.61
C GLY A 242 -47.44 -46.61 -7.81
N LEU A 243 -47.15 -47.13 -9.00
CA LEU A 243 -45.85 -47.71 -9.34
C LEU A 243 -44.78 -46.65 -9.57
N LEU A 244 -45.15 -45.53 -10.17
CA LEU A 244 -44.24 -44.40 -10.42
C LEU A 244 -43.85 -43.72 -9.10
N ASN A 245 -44.84 -43.45 -8.25
CA ASN A 245 -44.64 -42.67 -7.03
C ASN A 245 -44.28 -43.51 -5.80
N LYS A 246 -44.22 -44.84 -5.93
CA LYS A 246 -44.05 -45.79 -4.81
C LYS A 246 -45.07 -45.58 -3.67
N SER A 247 -46.25 -45.04 -3.97
CA SER A 247 -47.34 -44.80 -3.00
C SER A 247 -48.56 -45.63 -3.36
N GLY A 248 -49.23 -46.23 -2.38
CA GLY A 248 -50.47 -46.96 -2.61
C GLY A 248 -51.59 -46.04 -3.12
N CYS A 249 -52.30 -46.47 -4.15
CA CYS A 249 -53.42 -45.72 -4.75
C CYS A 249 -54.76 -46.07 -4.09
N TYR A 250 -54.90 -45.71 -2.82
CA TYR A 250 -56.17 -45.80 -2.10
C TYR A 250 -56.37 -44.54 -1.26
N ASP A 251 -57.63 -44.22 -1.01
CA ASP A 251 -58.07 -43.18 -0.10
C ASP A 251 -58.96 -43.77 0.97
N ILE A 252 -58.84 -43.31 2.21
CA ILE A 252 -59.55 -43.87 3.35
C ILE A 252 -60.84 -43.08 3.53
N VAL A 253 -61.97 -43.74 3.30
CA VAL A 253 -63.29 -43.15 3.44
C VAL A 253 -63.88 -43.53 4.79
N VAL A 254 -64.39 -42.51 5.46
CA VAL A 254 -65.01 -42.63 6.77
C VAL A 254 -66.47 -43.08 6.61
N THR A 255 -66.81 -44.22 7.21
CA THR A 255 -68.15 -44.83 7.23
C THR A 255 -68.65 -45.00 8.67
N ASP A 256 -69.98 -45.14 8.84
CA ASP A 256 -70.63 -45.40 10.14
C ASP A 256 -70.22 -44.45 11.29
N LEU A 257 -70.40 -43.14 11.06
CA LEU A 257 -70.10 -42.09 12.04
C LEU A 257 -71.18 -42.01 13.15
N MET A 258 -70.77 -42.26 14.40
CA MET A 258 -71.58 -41.96 15.58
C MET A 258 -71.78 -40.45 15.73
N ARG A 259 -73.03 -40.00 15.77
CA ARG A 259 -73.41 -38.60 15.98
C ARG A 259 -73.68 -38.35 17.47
N ASP A 260 -73.48 -37.11 17.92
CA ASP A 260 -73.83 -36.60 19.26
C ASP A 260 -73.07 -37.20 20.46
N PHE A 261 -71.83 -37.66 20.27
CA PHE A 261 -70.97 -38.19 21.34
C PHE A 261 -70.13 -37.11 22.07
N TRP A 262 -70.05 -35.88 21.54
CA TRP A 262 -69.14 -34.84 22.05
C TRP A 262 -69.70 -34.10 23.29
N PRO A 263 -68.92 -33.90 24.38
CA PRO A 263 -69.39 -33.33 25.64
C PRO A 263 -69.48 -31.79 25.65
N SER A 264 -70.05 -31.18 24.60
CA SER A 264 -70.34 -29.73 24.57
C SER A 264 -71.72 -29.41 25.15
N ALA A 265 -71.89 -28.20 25.70
CA ALA A 265 -73.17 -27.72 26.25
C ALA A 265 -74.34 -27.82 25.24
N ASP A 266 -74.04 -27.67 23.94
CA ASP A 266 -75.01 -27.78 22.85
C ASP A 266 -75.11 -29.20 22.24
N ARG A 267 -74.35 -30.18 22.77
CA ARG A 267 -74.23 -31.59 22.31
C ARG A 267 -73.90 -31.80 20.82
N ARG A 268 -73.54 -30.74 20.10
CA ARG A 268 -73.10 -30.78 18.70
C ARG A 268 -71.58 -30.77 18.61
N MET A 269 -71.05 -31.46 17.60
CA MET A 269 -69.63 -31.38 17.26
C MET A 269 -69.25 -29.94 16.85
N PRO A 270 -68.06 -29.44 17.19
CA PRO A 270 -67.58 -28.15 16.71
C PRO A 270 -67.59 -28.07 15.18
N ARG A 271 -67.78 -26.86 14.65
CA ARG A 271 -67.64 -26.62 13.20
C ARG A 271 -66.19 -26.77 12.77
N ASP A 272 -66.00 -27.32 11.58
CA ASP A 272 -64.72 -27.54 10.91
C ASP A 272 -63.98 -26.24 10.53
N GLU A 273 -64.70 -25.14 10.26
CA GLU A 273 -64.11 -23.80 10.05
C GLU A 273 -64.83 -22.68 10.84
N PRO A 274 -64.10 -21.65 11.33
CA PRO A 274 -64.71 -20.47 11.94
C PRO A 274 -65.39 -19.56 10.90
N SER A 275 -66.39 -18.78 11.32
CA SER A 275 -67.28 -18.00 10.43
C SER A 275 -66.61 -16.90 9.58
N CYS A 276 -65.41 -16.43 9.97
CA CYS A 276 -64.63 -15.41 9.25
C CYS A 276 -63.42 -16.04 8.50
N GLY A 277 -63.30 -17.36 8.44
CA GLY A 277 -62.10 -18.07 7.96
C GLY A 277 -60.92 -17.95 8.93
N PHE A 278 -59.94 -18.86 8.86
CA PHE A 278 -58.85 -18.94 9.83
C PHE A 278 -57.92 -17.71 9.88
N ARG A 279 -57.87 -16.92 8.80
CA ARG A 279 -57.08 -15.67 8.70
C ARG A 279 -57.93 -14.42 8.44
N GLY A 280 -59.26 -14.51 8.58
CA GLY A 280 -60.17 -13.37 8.34
C GLY A 280 -60.58 -13.15 6.88
N GLU A 281 -60.33 -14.12 6.02
CA GLU A 281 -60.41 -14.02 4.55
C GLU A 281 -61.85 -13.83 4.01
N ARG A 282 -62.86 -14.21 4.80
CA ARG A 282 -64.28 -14.08 4.42
C ARG A 282 -64.98 -12.89 5.07
N CYS A 283 -64.24 -12.00 5.75
CA CYS A 283 -64.78 -10.78 6.32
C CYS A 283 -64.67 -9.58 5.34
N ASP A 284 -65.75 -8.81 5.17
CA ASP A 284 -65.76 -7.64 4.28
C ASP A 284 -65.28 -6.37 5.02
N PHE A 285 -64.08 -5.90 4.64
CA PHE A 285 -63.40 -4.75 5.25
C PHE A 285 -63.43 -3.50 4.38
N THR A 286 -64.17 -3.47 3.27
CA THR A 286 -64.12 -2.41 2.24
C THR A 286 -64.24 -0.98 2.79
N LEU A 287 -65.16 -0.70 3.72
CA LEU A 287 -65.33 0.65 4.29
C LEU A 287 -64.18 1.09 5.21
N VAL A 288 -63.60 0.16 5.98
CA VAL A 288 -62.44 0.44 6.85
C VAL A 288 -61.19 0.64 5.99
N ILE A 289 -61.04 -0.14 4.93
CA ILE A 289 -59.94 0.00 3.96
C ILE A 289 -60.02 1.35 3.25
N ILE A 290 -61.19 1.82 2.79
CA ILE A 290 -61.34 3.14 2.15
C ILE A 290 -60.93 4.28 3.10
N GLY A 291 -61.32 4.22 4.38
CA GLY A 291 -60.93 5.20 5.39
C GLY A 291 -59.42 5.21 5.66
N LEU A 292 -58.82 4.02 5.80
CA LEU A 292 -57.37 3.89 6.00
C LEU A 292 -56.58 4.31 4.76
N VAL A 293 -57.08 4.05 3.55
CA VAL A 293 -56.45 4.48 2.28
C VAL A 293 -56.47 6.00 2.15
N LEU A 294 -57.56 6.69 2.53
CA LEU A 294 -57.59 8.17 2.52
C LEU A 294 -56.61 8.79 3.52
N ILE A 295 -56.49 8.22 4.72
CA ILE A 295 -55.51 8.67 5.71
C ILE A 295 -54.09 8.35 5.25
N ALA A 296 -53.85 7.17 4.67
CA ALA A 296 -52.57 6.80 4.10
C ALA A 296 -52.19 7.68 2.91
N LEU A 297 -53.12 8.05 2.03
CA LEU A 297 -52.90 8.99 0.93
C LEU A 297 -52.62 10.40 1.43
N LEU A 298 -53.25 10.84 2.52
CA LEU A 298 -52.97 12.15 3.13
C LEU A 298 -51.59 12.17 3.80
N LEU A 299 -51.21 11.09 4.51
CA LEU A 299 -49.87 10.92 5.07
C LEU A 299 -48.81 10.77 3.98
N LEU A 300 -49.08 10.03 2.90
CA LEU A 300 -48.22 9.95 1.73
C LEU A 300 -48.11 11.31 1.03
N GLY A 301 -49.19 12.09 0.96
CA GLY A 301 -49.18 13.45 0.44
C GLY A 301 -48.31 14.39 1.28
N ILE A 302 -48.36 14.29 2.61
CA ILE A 302 -47.49 15.05 3.52
C ILE A 302 -46.03 14.58 3.39
N CYS A 303 -45.77 13.27 3.34
CA CYS A 303 -44.43 12.72 3.13
C CYS A 303 -43.88 13.09 1.75
N PHE A 304 -44.72 13.11 0.71
CA PHE A 304 -44.36 13.53 -0.64
C PHE A 304 -44.11 15.03 -0.71
N ALA A 305 -44.93 15.86 -0.05
CA ALA A 305 -44.70 17.29 0.07
C ALA A 305 -43.43 17.61 0.87
N TYR A 306 -43.16 16.87 1.95
CA TYR A 306 -41.91 16.96 2.71
C TYR A 306 -40.71 16.46 1.89
N GLY A 307 -40.90 15.40 1.11
CA GLY A 307 -39.91 14.88 0.16
C GLY A 307 -39.59 15.90 -0.93
N ILE A 308 -40.60 16.51 -1.55
CA ILE A 308 -40.45 17.61 -2.51
C ILE A 308 -39.76 18.79 -1.83
N HIS A 309 -40.16 19.18 -0.62
CA HIS A 309 -39.52 20.26 0.13
C HIS A 309 -38.03 19.96 0.34
N ARG A 310 -37.67 18.75 0.78
CA ARG A 310 -36.28 18.30 0.94
C ARG A 310 -35.52 18.25 -0.38
N ILE A 311 -36.15 17.81 -1.46
CA ILE A 311 -35.54 17.77 -2.80
C ILE A 311 -35.28 19.19 -3.32
N VAL A 312 -36.24 20.10 -3.17
CA VAL A 312 -36.08 21.53 -3.55
C VAL A 312 -35.00 22.18 -2.69
N GLU A 313 -34.98 21.88 -1.39
CA GLU A 313 -33.95 22.38 -0.48
C GLU A 313 -32.55 21.91 -0.89
N LYS A 314 -32.41 20.62 -1.22
CA LYS A 314 -31.16 20.02 -1.72
C LYS A 314 -30.75 20.64 -3.05
N ARG A 315 -31.65 20.72 -4.03
CA ARG A 315 -31.40 21.38 -5.33
C ARG A 315 -30.97 22.84 -5.20
N ALA A 316 -31.56 23.57 -4.25
CA ALA A 316 -31.16 24.95 -4.00
C ALA A 316 -29.78 25.07 -3.36
N LEU A 317 -29.39 24.11 -2.51
CA LEU A 317 -28.02 24.02 -1.98
C LEU A 317 -27.02 23.60 -3.06
N ASP A 318 -27.41 22.72 -3.99
CA ASP A 318 -26.60 22.25 -5.12
C ASP A 318 -26.19 23.41 -6.05
N LYS A 319 -27.04 24.43 -6.19
CA LYS A 319 -26.76 25.63 -6.99
C LYS A 319 -25.80 26.63 -6.33
N LEU A 320 -25.30 26.37 -5.12
CA LEU A 320 -24.37 27.28 -4.46
C LEU A 320 -23.00 27.26 -5.17
N PRO A 321 -22.48 28.42 -5.63
CA PRO A 321 -21.27 28.47 -6.45
C PRO A 321 -20.01 28.00 -5.73
N PHE A 322 -19.97 28.03 -4.40
CA PHE A 322 -18.86 27.56 -3.58
C PHE A 322 -19.08 26.16 -2.98
N ARG A 323 -20.17 25.47 -3.31
CA ARG A 323 -20.39 24.09 -2.86
C ARG A 323 -19.49 23.15 -3.65
N VAL A 324 -18.86 22.21 -2.95
CA VAL A 324 -18.09 21.11 -3.53
C VAL A 324 -18.68 19.80 -3.01
N TYR A 325 -18.94 18.84 -3.88
CA TYR A 325 -19.41 17.53 -3.45
C TYR A 325 -18.26 16.72 -2.86
N ARG A 326 -18.53 15.98 -1.79
CA ARG A 326 -17.55 15.06 -1.24
C ARG A 326 -17.21 13.93 -2.20
N ASP A 327 -18.18 13.45 -2.97
CA ASP A 327 -17.97 12.34 -3.90
C ASP A 327 -17.05 12.73 -5.07
N ASP A 328 -16.91 14.03 -5.36
CA ASP A 328 -15.95 14.56 -6.34
C ASP A 328 -14.52 14.63 -5.78
N MET A 329 -14.34 14.42 -4.46
CA MET A 329 -13.05 14.43 -3.78
C MET A 329 -12.51 13.01 -3.59
N GLN A 330 -11.40 12.72 -4.26
CA GLN A 330 -10.61 11.52 -4.02
C GLN A 330 -9.56 11.81 -2.93
N PHE A 331 -9.77 11.26 -1.74
CA PHE A 331 -8.81 11.35 -0.63
C PHE A 331 -7.58 10.47 -0.91
N ILE A 332 -6.39 11.00 -0.64
CA ILE A 332 -5.12 10.33 -0.94
C ILE A 332 -4.35 10.10 0.35
N ASP A 333 -3.90 8.86 0.53
CA ASP A 333 -3.09 8.46 1.67
C ASP A 333 -1.63 8.96 1.54
N GLU A 334 -0.94 9.09 2.67
CA GLU A 334 0.42 9.66 2.74
C GLU A 334 1.43 8.89 1.85
N GLU A 335 1.31 7.57 1.75
CA GLU A 335 2.18 6.75 0.91
C GLU A 335 1.96 7.00 -0.59
N GLN A 336 0.70 7.15 -0.99
CA GLN A 336 0.33 7.48 -2.37
C GLN A 336 0.84 8.89 -2.73
N LEU A 337 0.75 9.84 -1.79
CA LEU A 337 1.28 11.19 -1.96
C LEU A 337 2.82 11.20 -2.13
N LYS A 338 3.55 10.45 -1.30
CA LYS A 338 5.02 10.30 -1.42
C LYS A 338 5.43 9.68 -2.75
N SER A 339 4.70 8.67 -3.22
CA SER A 339 4.91 8.03 -4.52
C SER A 339 4.71 9.01 -5.69
N MET A 340 3.65 9.83 -5.64
CA MET A 340 3.35 10.82 -6.68
C MET A 340 4.37 11.98 -6.74
N LEU A 341 4.88 12.43 -5.58
CA LEU A 341 5.90 13.49 -5.52
C LEU A 341 7.28 13.01 -6.01
N SER A 342 7.57 11.70 -5.86
CA SER A 342 8.83 11.07 -6.29
C SER A 342 8.99 11.03 -7.82
N LEU A 343 7.89 10.84 -8.56
CA LEU A 343 7.90 10.74 -10.04
C LEU A 343 8.26 12.05 -10.75
N GLY A 344 8.23 13.20 -10.07
CA GLY A 344 8.45 14.52 -10.67
C GLY A 344 9.82 15.17 -10.44
N SER A 345 10.74 14.57 -9.69
CA SER A 345 11.99 15.25 -9.28
C SER A 345 13.23 14.35 -9.33
N THR A 346 13.87 14.27 -10.50
CA THR A 346 15.25 13.76 -10.64
C THR A 346 16.33 14.81 -10.31
N ARG A 347 15.97 16.01 -9.84
CA ARG A 347 16.97 17.04 -9.49
C ARG A 347 16.57 17.81 -8.22
N THR A 348 17.07 17.35 -7.08
CA THR A 348 17.59 18.08 -5.90
C THR A 348 17.31 17.28 -4.62
N LYS A 349 18.31 17.17 -3.73
CA LYS A 349 18.26 16.50 -2.41
C LYS A 349 17.29 17.16 -1.40
N MET A 350 16.28 17.91 -1.87
CA MET A 350 15.36 18.72 -1.06
C MET A 350 13.93 18.13 -1.00
N SER A 351 13.68 16.99 -1.66
CA SER A 351 12.40 16.28 -1.65
C SER A 351 12.18 15.39 -0.40
N ASN A 352 13.20 15.20 0.45
CA ASN A 352 13.13 14.37 1.66
C ASN A 352 12.71 15.13 2.93
N ALA A 353 12.32 16.41 2.84
CA ALA A 353 11.70 17.07 3.98
C ALA A 353 10.33 16.43 4.22
N ASN A 354 10.10 15.88 5.41
CA ASN A 354 8.79 15.45 5.89
C ASN A 354 7.84 16.65 5.92
N TYR A 355 7.30 17.04 4.76
CA TYR A 355 6.24 18.03 4.66
C TYR A 355 5.02 17.41 5.32
N GLY A 356 4.70 17.91 6.51
CA GLY A 356 3.78 17.28 7.45
C GLY A 356 2.44 16.90 6.81
N SER A 357 1.95 15.73 7.23
CA SER A 357 0.64 15.16 6.94
C SER A 357 -0.42 16.26 6.87
N ARG A 358 -0.80 16.64 5.64
CA ARG A 358 -1.98 17.45 5.40
C ARG A 358 -2.95 16.60 4.61
N ASN A 359 -4.15 16.53 5.14
CA ASN A 359 -5.38 16.14 4.46
C ASN A 359 -5.38 16.60 3.00
N HIS A 360 -5.02 15.69 2.09
CA HIS A 360 -4.84 15.92 0.67
C HIS A 360 -5.90 15.16 -0.12
N ALA A 361 -6.50 15.83 -1.09
CA ALA A 361 -7.46 15.21 -2.00
C ALA A 361 -7.25 15.69 -3.43
N ILE A 362 -7.81 14.96 -4.40
CA ILE A 362 -7.93 15.39 -5.79
C ILE A 362 -9.40 15.67 -6.09
N ILE A 363 -9.67 16.80 -6.74
CA ILE A 363 -10.99 17.16 -7.26
C ILE A 363 -10.96 17.10 -8.80
N GLY A 364 -11.94 16.41 -9.38
CA GLY A 364 -12.12 16.30 -10.83
C GLY A 364 -10.97 15.57 -11.52
N THR A 365 -10.46 16.13 -12.62
CA THR A 365 -9.53 15.43 -13.53
C THR A 365 -8.06 15.43 -13.09
N ASN A 366 -7.64 16.32 -12.17
CA ASN A 366 -6.32 16.32 -11.49
C ASN A 366 -6.08 17.57 -10.61
N THR A 367 -7.12 18.18 -10.02
CA THR A 367 -6.91 19.36 -9.18
C THR A 367 -6.53 18.93 -7.77
N HIS A 368 -5.26 19.06 -7.40
CA HIS A 368 -4.79 18.78 -6.06
C HIS A 368 -5.28 19.85 -5.06
N VAL A 369 -5.84 19.40 -3.94
CA VAL A 369 -6.44 20.26 -2.91
C VAL A 369 -5.99 19.87 -1.51
N ILE A 370 -6.02 20.85 -0.62
CA ILE A 370 -5.85 20.68 0.83
C ILE A 370 -7.21 20.97 1.46
N TYR A 371 -7.64 20.14 2.41
CA TYR A 371 -8.91 20.35 3.09
C TYR A 371 -8.76 20.37 4.62
N HIS A 372 -9.54 21.22 5.27
CA HIS A 372 -9.70 21.23 6.72
C HIS A 372 -10.99 20.50 7.09
N LYS A 373 -10.87 19.50 7.96
CA LYS A 373 -11.97 18.63 8.38
C LYS A 373 -12.49 19.07 9.73
N TYR A 374 -13.80 19.30 9.83
CA TYR A 374 -14.50 19.60 11.07
C TYR A 374 -15.67 18.63 11.23
N PRO A 375 -15.77 17.84 12.32
CA PRO A 375 -16.93 17.00 12.55
C PRO A 375 -18.23 17.82 12.60
N GLN A 376 -19.22 17.40 11.83
CA GLN A 376 -20.51 18.05 11.71
C GLN A 376 -21.54 17.34 12.59
N ARG A 377 -22.06 18.04 13.62
CA ARG A 377 -23.05 17.50 14.55
C ARG A 377 -24.49 17.78 14.13
N ARG A 378 -24.72 18.88 13.40
CA ARG A 378 -26.04 19.28 12.88
C ARG A 378 -25.92 19.78 11.44
N PRO A 379 -26.96 19.59 10.61
CA PRO A 379 -26.95 20.12 9.25
C PRO A 379 -26.91 21.66 9.28
N ILE A 380 -25.99 22.23 8.52
CA ILE A 380 -25.86 23.69 8.34
C ILE A 380 -26.98 24.13 7.39
N ALA A 381 -27.88 24.97 7.87
CA ALA A 381 -29.00 25.51 7.09
C ALA A 381 -28.80 26.99 6.76
N PHE A 382 -29.14 27.39 5.54
CA PHE A 382 -29.11 28.78 5.05
C PHE A 382 -30.54 29.28 4.77
N ASN A 383 -30.81 30.58 4.95
CA ASN A 383 -32.18 31.12 4.96
C ASN A 383 -32.80 31.22 3.55
N ARG A 384 -34.15 31.26 3.46
CA ARG A 384 -34.90 31.22 2.18
C ARG A 384 -34.73 32.47 1.31
N ALA A 385 -34.51 33.64 1.92
CA ALA A 385 -34.19 34.88 1.20
C ALA A 385 -32.89 34.77 0.38
N ASP A 386 -31.97 33.90 0.83
CA ASP A 386 -30.62 33.76 0.30
C ASP A 386 -30.59 32.84 -0.92
N LYS A 387 -31.49 31.85 -0.94
CA LYS A 387 -31.70 30.95 -2.09
C LYS A 387 -32.39 31.67 -3.26
N ALA A 388 -33.21 32.68 -2.98
CA ALA A 388 -33.93 33.45 -4.00
C ALA A 388 -33.02 34.43 -4.77
N LEU A 389 -32.03 35.03 -4.11
CA LEU A 389 -31.06 35.95 -4.73
C LEU A 389 -30.18 35.26 -5.79
N LEU A 390 -29.95 33.95 -5.66
CA LEU A 390 -29.23 33.11 -6.62
C LEU A 390 -30.13 32.51 -7.72
N ALA A 391 -31.44 32.40 -7.46
CA ALA A 391 -32.40 31.78 -8.38
C ALA A 391 -33.05 32.78 -9.35
N ASN A 392 -32.89 34.09 -9.11
CA ASN A 392 -33.48 35.16 -9.93
C ASN A 392 -32.91 35.30 -11.36
N HIS A 393 -32.01 34.43 -11.80
CA HIS A 393 -31.59 34.40 -13.22
C HIS A 393 -32.39 33.41 -14.09
N ASP A 394 -33.08 32.42 -13.49
CA ASP A 394 -33.81 31.37 -14.23
C ASP A 394 -35.29 31.22 -13.80
N LEU A 395 -35.73 31.92 -12.75
CA LEU A 395 -37.09 31.76 -12.22
C LEU A 395 -38.18 32.42 -13.07
N GLU A 396 -37.87 33.36 -13.97
CA GLU A 396 -38.86 33.91 -14.90
C GLU A 396 -39.33 32.88 -15.95
N GLU A 397 -38.49 31.90 -16.32
CA GLU A 397 -38.85 30.90 -17.34
C GLU A 397 -39.70 29.74 -16.78
N LEU A 398 -39.64 29.47 -15.48
CA LEU A 398 -40.38 28.37 -14.83
C LEU A 398 -41.68 28.84 -14.14
N ILE A 399 -41.83 30.14 -13.88
CA ILE A 399 -42.97 30.68 -13.11
C ILE A 399 -44.23 30.91 -13.97
N GLU A 400 -44.16 30.90 -15.31
CA GLU A 400 -45.37 31.02 -16.14
C GLU A 400 -46.26 29.76 -16.20
N GLN A 401 -45.79 28.59 -15.75
CA GLN A 401 -46.51 27.33 -16.00
C GLN A 401 -47.29 26.73 -14.81
N SER A 402 -47.36 27.37 -13.64
CA SER A 402 -48.08 26.79 -12.49
C SER A 402 -48.85 27.83 -11.67
N TRP A 403 -49.96 28.31 -12.23
CA TRP A 403 -50.98 29.04 -11.48
C TRP A 403 -51.92 28.04 -10.80
N THR A 404 -51.84 27.87 -9.47
CA THR A 404 -52.99 27.48 -8.61
C THR A 404 -52.65 27.36 -7.12
N VAL A 405 -51.39 27.16 -6.70
CA VAL A 405 -51.08 26.80 -5.30
C VAL A 405 -50.46 27.95 -4.47
N TYR A 406 -50.14 29.08 -5.10
CA TYR A 406 -49.32 30.14 -4.50
C TYR A 406 -49.95 30.95 -3.33
N PRO A 407 -51.28 31.16 -3.22
CA PRO A 407 -51.81 32.02 -2.16
C PRO A 407 -51.90 31.36 -0.77
N ILE A 408 -52.04 30.04 -0.69
CA ILE A 408 -52.46 29.36 0.55
C ILE A 408 -51.28 29.04 1.49
N LEU A 409 -50.06 28.98 0.97
CA LEU A 409 -48.84 28.69 1.75
C LEU A 409 -48.05 29.95 2.17
N LYS A 410 -48.51 31.15 1.76
CA LYS A 410 -47.80 32.41 2.01
C LYS A 410 -48.04 32.97 3.43
N ASP A 411 -49.18 32.65 4.04
CA ASP A 411 -49.60 33.25 5.31
C ASP A 411 -49.28 32.43 6.56
N SER A 412 -48.90 31.15 6.42
CA SER A 412 -48.69 30.24 7.57
C SER A 412 -47.25 30.15 8.09
N PHE A 413 -46.27 30.81 7.46
CA PHE A 413 -44.87 30.75 7.87
C PHE A 413 -44.26 32.14 8.07
N LYS A 414 -44.77 32.88 9.06
CA LYS A 414 -44.00 33.93 9.74
C LYS A 414 -43.23 33.29 10.90
N LEU A 415 -42.04 32.74 10.62
CA LEU A 415 -41.06 32.47 11.66
C LEU A 415 -40.03 33.60 11.68
N ASN A 416 -40.03 34.35 12.78
CA ASN A 416 -39.00 35.31 13.14
C ASN A 416 -37.68 34.58 13.41
N SER A 417 -36.68 34.69 12.51
CA SER A 417 -35.26 34.59 12.88
C SER A 417 -34.30 35.13 11.80
N THR A 418 -33.77 36.31 12.13
CA THR A 418 -32.48 36.96 11.81
C THR A 418 -31.97 37.08 10.36
N MET A 419 -31.81 38.34 9.92
CA MET A 419 -31.16 38.81 8.68
C MET A 419 -29.63 38.51 8.58
N GLU A 420 -29.06 37.65 9.43
CA GLU A 420 -27.60 37.48 9.53
C GLU A 420 -27.00 36.43 8.57
N ASN A 421 -27.76 35.41 8.19
CA ASN A 421 -27.29 34.34 7.26
C ASN A 421 -27.14 34.81 5.79
N ILE A 422 -27.73 35.96 5.44
CA ILE A 422 -27.71 36.58 4.10
C ILE A 422 -26.29 37.00 3.68
N LYS A 423 -25.41 37.31 4.65
CA LYS A 423 -24.08 37.85 4.36
C LYS A 423 -23.04 36.76 4.09
N ASP A 424 -23.23 35.56 4.60
CA ASP A 424 -22.22 34.50 4.52
C ASP A 424 -22.11 33.90 3.12
N LEU A 425 -23.23 33.76 2.39
CA LEU A 425 -23.18 33.28 1.01
C LEU A 425 -22.44 34.26 0.09
N ASN A 426 -22.76 35.55 0.17
CA ASN A 426 -22.06 36.60 -0.59
C ASN A 426 -20.59 36.70 -0.18
N TRP A 427 -20.29 36.42 1.09
CA TRP A 427 -18.93 36.39 1.61
C TRP A 427 -18.12 35.23 1.03
N PHE A 428 -18.61 33.98 1.11
CA PHE A 428 -17.94 32.82 0.52
C PHE A 428 -17.81 32.93 -1.01
N PHE A 429 -18.79 33.55 -1.67
CA PHE A 429 -18.69 33.88 -3.09
C PHE A 429 -17.56 34.87 -3.38
N SER A 430 -17.43 35.93 -2.57
CA SER A 430 -16.33 36.90 -2.68
C SER A 430 -14.96 36.26 -2.44
N ILE A 431 -14.87 35.33 -1.47
CA ILE A 431 -13.65 34.54 -1.21
C ILE A 431 -13.29 33.67 -2.42
N LYS A 432 -14.27 33.02 -3.05
CA LYS A 432 -14.06 32.18 -4.24
C LYS A 432 -13.60 32.97 -5.47
N GLN A 433 -14.02 34.23 -5.59
CA GLN A 433 -13.61 35.11 -6.70
C GLN A 433 -12.24 35.77 -6.49
N ALA A 434 -11.64 35.67 -5.29
CA ALA A 434 -10.35 36.28 -5.01
C ALA A 434 -9.23 35.58 -5.80
N VAL A 435 -8.56 36.33 -6.67
CA VAL A 435 -7.44 35.86 -7.49
C VAL A 435 -6.29 36.85 -7.36
N HIS A 436 -5.17 36.35 -6.82
CA HIS A 436 -3.92 37.09 -6.67
C HIS A 436 -2.75 36.11 -6.53
N ASP A 437 -1.54 36.52 -6.92
CA ASP A 437 -0.36 35.65 -6.91
C ASP A 437 -0.04 35.11 -5.51
N ASN A 438 -0.20 35.95 -4.48
CA ASN A 438 0.04 35.63 -3.08
C ASN A 438 -1.20 35.20 -2.28
N ILE A 439 -2.30 34.88 -2.96
CA ILE A 439 -3.51 34.33 -2.33
C ILE A 439 -3.69 32.89 -2.81
N ASN A 440 -4.00 32.00 -1.87
CA ASN A 440 -4.32 30.62 -2.19
C ASN A 440 -5.78 30.52 -2.65
N PRO A 441 -6.07 30.06 -3.87
CA PRO A 441 -7.45 29.98 -4.35
C PRO A 441 -8.33 29.09 -3.47
N PHE A 442 -9.44 29.65 -3.03
CA PHE A 442 -10.52 28.95 -2.35
C PHE A 442 -11.40 28.23 -3.36
N LEU A 443 -11.55 26.91 -3.20
CA LEU A 443 -12.32 26.10 -4.16
C LEU A 443 -13.78 25.95 -3.71
N GLY A 444 -13.98 25.78 -2.40
CA GLY A 444 -15.31 25.70 -1.81
C GLY A 444 -15.38 24.94 -0.50
N ILE A 445 -16.60 24.54 -0.15
CA ILE A 445 -16.92 23.84 1.10
C ILE A 445 -17.83 22.65 0.78
N ALA A 446 -17.53 21.48 1.36
CA ALA A 446 -18.42 20.32 1.38
C ALA A 446 -19.09 20.20 2.76
N PHE A 447 -20.41 20.15 2.79
CA PHE A 447 -21.21 20.12 4.03
C PHE A 447 -22.56 19.40 3.82
N ASN A 448 -23.14 18.87 4.90
CA ASN A 448 -24.43 18.15 4.92
C ASN A 448 -24.47 16.85 4.10
N GLU A 449 -23.34 16.18 3.90
CA GLU A 449 -23.27 14.91 3.15
C GLU A 449 -22.86 13.74 4.04
N LYS A 450 -21.80 13.91 4.84
CA LYS A 450 -21.38 13.00 5.92
C LYS A 450 -21.34 13.77 7.25
N GLU A 451 -20.89 13.11 8.31
CA GLU A 451 -20.68 13.71 9.64
C GLU A 451 -19.47 14.66 9.69
N GLU A 452 -19.10 15.29 8.57
CA GLU A 452 -17.94 16.18 8.47
C GLU A 452 -18.17 17.32 7.47
N LEU A 453 -17.74 18.51 7.88
CA LEU A 453 -17.58 19.72 7.09
C LEU A 453 -16.14 19.77 6.56
N LEU A 454 -15.96 19.95 5.25
CA LEU A 454 -14.66 20.11 4.62
C LEU A 454 -14.54 21.51 4.01
N VAL A 455 -13.54 22.28 4.45
CA VAL A 455 -13.16 23.56 3.82
C VAL A 455 -11.99 23.30 2.88
N VAL A 456 -12.14 23.61 1.60
CA VAL A 456 -11.23 23.15 0.54
C VAL A 456 -10.47 24.31 -0.12
N TRP A 457 -9.15 24.18 -0.12
CA TRP A 457 -8.18 25.12 -0.68
C TRP A 457 -7.30 24.43 -1.74
N LYS A 458 -6.72 25.20 -2.65
CA LYS A 458 -5.75 24.65 -3.62
C LYS A 458 -4.48 24.14 -2.92
N PHE A 459 -3.95 23.00 -3.38
CA PHE A 459 -2.72 22.42 -2.84
C PHE A 459 -1.46 23.20 -3.22
N CYS A 460 -0.57 23.37 -2.24
CA CYS A 460 0.74 23.99 -2.38
C CYS A 460 1.83 22.96 -2.04
N SER A 461 2.70 22.66 -3.00
CA SER A 461 3.60 21.49 -2.95
C SER A 461 4.73 21.56 -1.92
N ARG A 462 5.05 22.74 -1.38
CA ARG A 462 6.16 22.95 -0.44
C ARG A 462 5.69 23.11 1.01
N GLY A 463 4.42 22.82 1.30
CA GLY A 463 3.87 22.89 2.65
C GLY A 463 3.71 24.31 3.17
N SER A 464 3.75 24.47 4.50
CA SER A 464 3.62 25.78 5.14
C SER A 464 4.96 26.44 5.42
N LEU A 465 4.93 27.75 5.57
CA LEU A 465 6.08 28.55 5.97
C LEU A 465 6.67 28.06 7.30
N GLN A 466 5.82 27.64 8.25
CA GLN A 466 6.26 27.05 9.52
C GLN A 466 7.18 25.83 9.31
N ASP A 467 6.80 24.93 8.40
CA ASP A 467 7.58 23.71 8.13
C ASP A 467 8.96 24.03 7.54
N VAL A 468 9.10 25.18 6.87
CA VAL A 468 10.37 25.66 6.31
C VAL A 468 11.22 26.40 7.34
N ILE A 469 10.60 27.23 8.19
CA ILE A 469 11.30 28.02 9.22
C ILE A 469 11.98 27.11 10.26
N TYR A 470 11.26 26.10 10.77
CA TYR A 470 11.75 25.21 11.82
C TYR A 470 12.61 24.05 11.28
N ASN A 471 12.78 23.94 9.97
CA ASN A 471 13.66 22.92 9.39
C ASN A 471 15.11 23.43 9.35
N GLU A 472 15.95 22.87 10.21
CA GLU A 472 17.37 23.22 10.30
C GLU A 472 18.16 22.89 9.02
N ASN A 473 17.68 21.93 8.21
CA ASN A 473 18.34 21.55 6.97
C ASN A 473 18.20 22.59 5.86
N ILE A 474 17.27 23.55 5.99
CA ILE A 474 17.07 24.62 5.02
C ILE A 474 17.80 25.86 5.51
N ALA A 475 18.82 26.31 4.78
CA ALA A 475 19.47 27.59 5.01
C ALA A 475 18.59 28.73 4.43
N LEU A 476 18.11 29.64 5.28
CA LEU A 476 17.32 30.82 4.91
C LEU A 476 18.23 32.02 5.09
N ASP A 477 18.72 32.54 3.97
CA ASP A 477 19.51 33.77 3.96
C ASP A 477 18.58 34.99 4.07
N GLN A 478 19.14 36.17 4.36
CA GLN A 478 18.40 37.44 4.42
C GLN A 478 17.52 37.71 3.17
N LYS A 479 17.96 37.20 2.02
CA LYS A 479 17.23 37.25 0.75
C LYS A 479 15.93 36.44 0.77
N PHE A 480 15.95 35.24 1.35
CA PHE A 480 14.75 34.42 1.57
C PHE A 480 13.81 35.10 2.56
N HIS A 481 14.34 35.66 3.65
CA HIS A 481 13.52 36.40 4.62
C HIS A 481 12.78 37.56 3.93
N GLY A 482 13.48 38.36 3.12
CA GLY A 482 12.87 39.48 2.41
C GLY A 482 11.86 39.08 1.34
N ALA A 483 12.10 37.99 0.61
CA ALA A 483 11.14 37.48 -0.36
C ALA A 483 9.83 37.02 0.33
N PHE A 484 9.94 36.25 1.41
CA PHE A 484 8.78 35.75 2.15
C PHE A 484 7.95 36.86 2.80
N ILE A 485 8.61 37.80 3.48
CA ILE A 485 7.93 38.93 4.13
C ILE A 485 7.20 39.79 3.09
N ARG A 486 7.82 40.05 1.93
CA ARG A 486 7.20 40.81 0.84
C ARG A 486 5.98 40.11 0.27
N ASP A 487 6.07 38.80 0.01
CA ASP A 487 4.98 38.02 -0.57
C ASP A 487 3.76 37.99 0.37
N ILE A 488 3.97 37.86 1.69
CA ILE A 488 2.90 37.96 2.70
C ILE A 488 2.26 39.36 2.68
N LEU A 489 3.06 40.42 2.62
CA LEU A 489 2.56 41.80 2.57
C LEU A 489 1.73 42.06 1.31
N ALA A 490 2.16 41.56 0.15
CA ALA A 490 1.41 41.69 -1.09
C ALA A 490 0.05 40.98 -1.00
N GLY A 491 0.00 39.78 -0.40
CA GLY A 491 -1.25 39.07 -0.15
C GLY A 491 -2.18 39.81 0.81
N LEU A 492 -1.65 40.33 1.92
CA LEU A 492 -2.43 41.09 2.89
C LEU A 492 -2.95 42.41 2.33
N GLU A 493 -2.15 43.12 1.53
CA GLU A 493 -2.54 44.38 0.89
C GLU A 493 -3.71 44.15 -0.07
N TYR A 494 -3.64 43.07 -0.86
CA TYR A 494 -4.74 42.65 -1.70
C TYR A 494 -6.00 42.37 -0.87
N LEU A 495 -5.91 41.56 0.20
CA LEU A 495 -7.07 41.26 1.06
C LEU A 495 -7.68 42.52 1.67
N HIS A 496 -6.87 43.44 2.21
CA HIS A 496 -7.32 44.68 2.82
C HIS A 496 -8.01 45.63 1.83
N SER A 497 -7.62 45.58 0.56
CA SER A 497 -8.24 46.36 -0.53
C SER A 497 -9.46 45.69 -1.16
N SER A 498 -9.59 44.37 -1.01
CA SER A 498 -10.68 43.58 -1.59
C SER A 498 -12.00 43.69 -0.80
N ASN A 499 -13.09 43.16 -1.36
CA ASN A 499 -14.39 43.08 -0.68
C ASN A 499 -14.38 42.16 0.57
N ILE A 500 -13.32 41.35 0.74
CA ILE A 500 -13.09 40.54 1.95
C ILE A 500 -12.52 41.43 3.07
N GLY A 501 -11.64 42.37 2.73
CA GLY A 501 -11.18 43.43 3.61
C GLY A 501 -10.27 43.03 4.79
N PHE A 502 -10.15 41.76 5.18
CA PHE A 502 -9.24 41.28 6.25
C PHE A 502 -8.90 39.78 6.09
N HIS A 503 -7.86 39.30 6.76
CA HIS A 503 -7.53 37.86 6.83
C HIS A 503 -8.21 37.19 8.03
N GLY A 504 -7.99 37.72 9.25
CA GLY A 504 -8.68 37.33 10.48
C GLY A 504 -8.14 36.10 11.21
N SER A 505 -7.13 35.44 10.65
CA SER A 505 -6.55 34.17 11.14
C SER A 505 -5.12 33.97 10.62
N LEU A 506 -4.42 35.08 10.38
CA LEU A 506 -3.10 35.07 9.75
C LEU A 506 -2.05 34.47 10.69
N THR A 507 -1.37 33.43 10.24
CA THR A 507 -0.37 32.68 11.01
C THR A 507 0.66 32.05 10.08
N THR A 508 1.72 31.44 10.62
CA THR A 508 2.72 30.75 9.79
C THR A 508 2.19 29.49 9.11
N TRP A 509 1.12 28.86 9.61
CA TRP A 509 0.46 27.74 8.92
C TRP A 509 -0.50 28.17 7.81
N ALA A 510 -1.08 29.37 7.95
CA ALA A 510 -1.91 30.01 6.94
C ALA A 510 -1.08 30.58 5.76
N CYS A 511 0.26 30.57 5.87
CA CYS A 511 1.18 30.93 4.79
C CYS A 511 1.71 29.66 4.11
N LEU A 512 1.25 29.36 2.89
CA LEU A 512 1.68 28.19 2.12
C LEU A 512 2.72 28.54 1.07
N ILE A 513 3.58 27.61 0.72
CA ILE A 513 4.62 27.82 -0.29
C ILE A 513 4.31 26.96 -1.53
N ASP A 514 4.20 27.62 -2.68
CA ASP A 514 3.95 26.95 -3.94
C ASP A 514 5.23 26.37 -4.59
N ARG A 515 5.08 25.75 -5.77
CA ARG A 515 6.20 25.16 -6.51
C ARG A 515 7.28 26.17 -6.94
N ASN A 516 6.91 27.45 -7.03
CA ASN A 516 7.77 28.55 -7.45
C ASN A 516 8.35 29.31 -6.24
N TRP A 517 8.28 28.74 -5.03
CA TRP A 517 8.74 29.38 -3.79
C TRP A 517 8.05 30.72 -3.48
N MET A 518 6.83 30.92 -3.97
CA MET A 518 6.00 32.08 -3.62
C MET A 518 5.08 31.74 -2.46
N ILE A 519 4.90 32.69 -1.55
CA ILE A 519 3.95 32.53 -0.44
C ILE A 519 2.52 32.82 -0.91
N LYS A 520 1.60 31.93 -0.55
CA LYS A 520 0.15 32.03 -0.76
C LYS A 520 -0.58 31.98 0.58
N LEU A 521 -1.36 33.02 0.89
CA LEU A 521 -2.17 33.07 2.09
C LEU A 521 -3.43 32.21 1.94
N THR A 522 -3.72 31.37 2.93
CA THR A 522 -4.88 30.47 3.02
C THR A 522 -5.69 30.75 4.29
N ASP A 523 -6.89 30.18 4.43
CA ASP A 523 -7.75 30.35 5.62
C ASP A 523 -8.24 31.78 5.89
N TYR A 524 -8.10 32.68 4.92
CA TYR A 524 -8.59 34.05 5.02
C TYR A 524 -10.12 34.09 4.98
N GLY A 525 -10.72 34.90 5.85
CA GLY A 525 -12.15 35.19 5.85
C GLY A 525 -13.08 34.04 6.30
N VAL A 526 -12.57 32.85 6.63
CA VAL A 526 -13.40 31.70 7.05
C VAL A 526 -13.59 31.62 8.57
N ALA A 527 -12.71 32.28 9.35
CA ALA A 527 -12.67 32.19 10.82
C ALA A 527 -14.01 32.56 11.49
N ASP A 528 -14.60 33.71 11.14
CA ASP A 528 -15.88 34.17 11.70
C ASP A 528 -17.05 33.20 11.44
N ALA A 529 -17.06 32.52 10.29
CA ALA A 529 -18.11 31.57 9.95
C ALA A 529 -17.97 30.28 10.77
N LEU A 530 -16.74 29.78 10.92
CA LEU A 530 -16.46 28.60 11.75
C LEU A 530 -16.80 28.85 13.22
N GLU A 531 -16.43 30.00 13.78
CA GLU A 531 -16.72 30.36 15.18
C GLU A 531 -18.23 30.43 15.44
N ARG A 532 -19.01 30.94 14.47
CA ARG A 532 -20.48 30.98 14.56
C ARG A 532 -21.09 29.58 14.48
N TRP A 533 -20.63 28.73 13.57
CA TRP A 533 -21.13 27.36 13.45
C TRP A 533 -20.76 26.49 14.66
N GLU A 534 -19.59 26.73 15.26
CA GLU A 534 -19.19 26.10 16.52
C GLU A 534 -20.11 26.53 17.66
N LYS A 535 -20.39 27.83 17.80
CA LYS A 535 -21.34 28.34 18.80
C LYS A 535 -22.76 27.76 18.62
N GLN A 536 -23.18 27.56 17.38
CA GLN A 536 -24.47 26.92 17.06
C GLN A 536 -24.48 25.40 17.27
N GLN A 537 -23.34 24.81 17.70
CA GLN A 537 -23.12 23.38 17.80
C GLN A 537 -23.36 22.63 16.48
N ALA A 538 -23.22 23.32 15.34
CA ALA A 538 -23.31 22.73 14.02
C ALA A 538 -22.04 21.94 13.70
N ILE A 539 -20.89 22.47 14.14
CA ILE A 539 -19.59 21.81 14.06
C ILE A 539 -18.97 21.69 15.45
N SER A 540 -18.07 20.75 15.63
CA SER A 540 -17.13 20.75 16.76
C SER A 540 -15.72 20.93 16.25
N VAL A 541 -15.00 21.90 16.79
CA VAL A 541 -13.54 21.95 16.68
C VAL A 541 -13.02 20.95 17.72
N ILE A 542 -12.45 19.83 17.28
CA ILE A 542 -11.93 18.82 18.20
C ILE A 542 -10.70 19.42 18.89
N ASP A 543 -10.74 19.50 20.22
CA ASP A 543 -9.53 19.59 21.04
C ASP A 543 -8.84 18.21 21.03
N ILE A 544 -7.56 18.20 20.70
CA ILE A 544 -6.72 17.03 20.39
C ILE A 544 -6.75 15.97 21.52
N GLU A 545 -7.03 14.70 21.19
CA GLU A 545 -6.85 13.55 22.10
C GLU A 545 -5.52 12.80 21.92
N SER A 546 -4.74 13.04 20.86
CA SER A 546 -3.48 12.30 20.62
C SER A 546 -2.29 13.20 20.28
N ALA A 547 -1.18 13.00 21.01
CA ALA A 547 0.07 13.75 20.89
C ALA A 547 0.91 13.40 19.64
N GLU A 548 0.42 12.51 18.77
CA GLU A 548 1.20 11.98 17.64
C GLU A 548 0.93 12.71 16.32
N ASP A 549 -0.25 13.32 16.14
CA ASP A 549 -0.58 14.09 14.94
C ASP A 549 -0.05 15.54 15.04
N LYS A 550 1.22 15.72 14.65
CA LYS A 550 1.89 17.03 14.52
C LYS A 550 1.17 18.00 13.58
N SER A 551 0.23 17.52 12.77
CA SER A 551 -0.62 18.33 11.89
C SER A 551 -1.69 19.11 12.68
N GLN A 552 -2.17 18.59 13.80
CA GLN A 552 -3.25 19.18 14.61
C GLN A 552 -2.78 19.84 15.91
N ALA A 553 -1.61 19.47 16.43
CA ALA A 553 -0.90 20.20 17.50
C ALA A 553 -0.68 21.71 17.20
N LYS A 554 -0.89 22.12 15.94
CA LYS A 554 -0.74 23.48 15.40
C LYS A 554 -1.94 24.41 15.64
N GLN A 555 -3.14 23.94 15.98
CA GLN A 555 -4.32 24.80 16.23
C GLN A 555 -4.32 25.48 17.61
N SER A 556 -3.63 24.91 18.60
CA SER A 556 -3.58 25.43 19.98
C SER A 556 -2.85 26.77 20.08
N THR A 557 -1.85 27.02 19.23
CA THR A 557 -1.02 28.25 19.27
C THR A 557 -1.58 29.42 18.45
N SER A 558 -2.74 29.25 17.79
CA SER A 558 -3.47 30.32 17.05
C SER A 558 -3.68 31.58 17.87
N VAL A 559 -3.96 31.41 19.17
CA VAL A 559 -4.14 32.49 20.14
C VAL A 559 -2.91 33.41 20.24
N LEU A 560 -1.69 32.93 19.97
CA LEU A 560 -0.47 33.71 20.09
C LEU A 560 -0.29 34.76 18.96
N TYR A 561 -0.92 34.52 17.81
CA TYR A 561 -0.87 35.42 16.65
C TYR A 561 -2.04 36.41 16.66
N GLU A 562 -3.08 36.13 17.45
CA GLU A 562 -4.28 36.96 17.52
C GLU A 562 -4.05 38.19 18.40
N ALA A 563 -4.49 39.35 17.93
CA ALA A 563 -4.32 40.59 18.67
C ALA A 563 -5.20 40.60 19.95
N PRO A 564 -4.74 41.20 21.06
CA PRO A 564 -5.48 41.16 22.34
C PRO A 564 -6.92 41.68 22.28
N GLU A 565 -7.20 42.66 21.42
CA GLU A 565 -8.53 43.22 21.23
C GLU A 565 -9.49 42.29 20.47
N LEU A 566 -8.96 41.41 19.61
CA LEU A 566 -9.74 40.41 18.90
C LEU A 566 -10.13 39.28 19.86
N LEU A 567 -9.18 38.80 20.66
CA LEU A 567 -9.41 37.80 21.72
C LEU A 567 -10.49 38.26 22.71
N LYS A 568 -10.43 39.51 23.18
CA LYS A 568 -11.47 40.08 24.06
C LYS A 568 -12.86 40.11 23.42
N ASN A 569 -12.95 40.28 22.11
CA ASN A 569 -14.23 40.32 21.40
C ASN A 569 -14.77 38.91 21.13
N ARG A 570 -13.89 37.99 20.73
CA ARG A 570 -14.19 36.56 20.64
C ARG A 570 -14.75 36.03 21.95
N GLU A 571 -14.11 36.35 23.08
CA GLU A 571 -14.60 35.93 24.39
C GLU A 571 -15.99 36.51 24.72
N LYS A 572 -16.21 37.79 24.41
CA LYS A 572 -17.55 38.41 24.55
C LYS A 572 -18.60 37.73 23.68
N ASN A 573 -18.26 37.32 22.46
CA ASN A 573 -19.17 36.60 21.57
C ASN A 573 -19.44 35.18 22.04
N ARG A 574 -18.44 34.51 22.63
CA ARG A 574 -18.58 33.19 23.28
C ARG A 574 -19.55 33.23 24.45
N LEU A 575 -19.43 34.22 25.33
CA LEU A 575 -20.27 34.38 26.53
C LEU A 575 -21.71 34.85 26.26
N ARG A 576 -22.00 35.41 25.07
CA ARG A 576 -23.36 35.85 24.69
C ARG A 576 -24.31 34.67 24.50
N ARG A 577 -25.58 34.84 24.87
CA ARG A 577 -26.64 33.83 24.62
C ARG A 577 -26.79 33.55 23.11
N GLN A 578 -27.27 32.36 22.75
CA GLN A 578 -27.41 31.94 21.35
C GLN A 578 -28.38 32.81 20.54
N ASP A 579 -29.41 33.37 21.19
CA ASP A 579 -30.41 34.24 20.56
C ASP A 579 -29.96 35.71 20.41
N GLN A 580 -28.79 36.09 20.97
CA GLN A 580 -28.27 37.45 20.88
C GLN A 580 -27.43 37.64 19.62
N ASP A 581 -27.61 38.78 18.95
CA ASP A 581 -26.87 39.15 17.73
C ASP A 581 -25.34 39.09 17.94
N TRP A 582 -24.63 38.70 16.88
CA TRP A 582 -23.17 38.64 16.87
C TRP A 582 -22.54 40.04 17.02
N MET A 583 -21.60 40.23 17.97
CA MET A 583 -20.92 41.53 18.13
C MET A 583 -19.93 41.74 16.98
N LYS A 584 -20.25 42.70 16.10
CA LYS A 584 -19.42 43.07 14.95
C LYS A 584 -18.33 44.04 15.35
N GLN A 585 -17.12 43.79 14.88
CA GLN A 585 -16.03 44.76 14.90
C GLN A 585 -15.99 45.56 13.61
N SER A 586 -15.45 46.78 13.69
CA SER A 586 -15.16 47.56 12.49
C SER A 586 -14.09 46.87 11.64
N LEU A 587 -14.22 46.98 10.32
CA LEU A 587 -13.27 46.42 9.37
C LEU A 587 -11.83 46.88 9.67
N ALA A 588 -11.67 48.17 9.98
CA ALA A 588 -10.38 48.75 10.34
C ALA A 588 -9.71 48.05 11.54
N ARG A 589 -10.48 47.66 12.57
CA ARG A 589 -9.92 46.93 13.72
C ARG A 589 -9.43 45.54 13.34
N LYS A 590 -10.13 44.84 12.45
CA LYS A 590 -9.69 43.53 11.96
C LYS A 590 -8.43 43.62 11.12
N GLN A 591 -8.33 44.63 10.25
CA GLN A 591 -7.12 44.92 9.48
C GLN A 591 -5.91 45.18 10.39
N LEU A 592 -6.10 45.97 11.46
CA LEU A 592 -5.05 46.24 12.46
C LEU A 592 -4.69 44.99 13.27
N GLY A 593 -5.63 44.06 13.44
CA GLY A 593 -5.36 42.73 13.99
C GLY A 593 -4.44 41.89 13.10
N ASP A 594 -4.65 41.93 11.77
CA ASP A 594 -3.75 41.27 10.82
C ASP A 594 -2.33 41.86 10.88
N ILE A 595 -2.19 43.17 11.12
CA ILE A 595 -0.88 43.83 11.28
C ILE A 595 -0.13 43.29 12.51
N TYR A 596 -0.84 43.03 13.62
CA TYR A 596 -0.24 42.42 14.81
C TYR A 596 0.28 41.01 14.52
N ALA A 597 -0.56 40.18 13.89
CA ALA A 597 -0.20 38.83 13.48
C ALA A 597 1.01 38.82 12.52
N PHE A 598 1.02 39.76 11.57
CA PHE A 598 2.14 39.95 10.65
C PHE A 598 3.45 40.28 11.39
N GLY A 599 3.41 41.10 12.44
CA GLY A 599 4.59 41.39 13.27
C GLY A 599 5.18 40.14 13.92
N VAL A 600 4.32 39.23 14.41
CA VAL A 600 4.75 37.93 14.99
C VAL A 600 5.41 37.06 13.91
N ILE A 601 4.78 36.94 12.74
CA ILE A 601 5.31 36.15 11.62
C ILE A 601 6.63 36.72 11.09
N MET A 602 6.73 38.05 10.99
CA MET A 602 7.94 38.74 10.56
C MET A 602 9.11 38.44 11.50
N TYR A 603 8.88 38.48 12.81
CA TYR A 603 9.87 38.05 13.81
C TYR A 603 10.23 36.57 13.63
N GLU A 604 9.24 35.70 13.48
CA GLU A 604 9.44 34.26 13.36
C GLU A 604 10.26 33.88 12.11
N ILE A 605 10.04 34.55 10.96
CA ILE A 605 10.84 34.35 9.74
C ILE A 605 12.31 34.72 9.99
N ILE A 606 12.57 35.83 10.68
CA ILE A 606 13.91 36.39 10.84
C ILE A 606 14.73 35.61 11.89
N PHE A 607 14.10 35.31 13.03
CA PHE A 607 14.78 34.71 14.18
C PHE A 607 14.64 33.19 14.24
N ARG A 608 13.71 32.60 13.45
CA ARG A 608 13.32 31.18 13.49
C ARG A 608 12.87 30.70 14.87
N ALA A 609 12.23 31.60 15.60
CA ALA A 609 11.72 31.36 16.94
C ALA A 609 10.50 32.25 17.18
N LEU A 610 9.63 31.84 18.09
CA LEU A 610 8.54 32.68 18.56
C LEU A 610 9.08 33.86 19.39
N PRO A 611 8.39 35.01 19.43
CA PRO A 611 8.84 36.22 20.13
C PRO A 611 8.62 36.16 21.66
N PHE A 612 8.82 34.99 22.26
CA PHE A 612 8.72 34.74 23.70
C PHE A 612 10.05 34.19 24.22
N PRO A 613 10.45 34.45 25.48
CA PRO A 613 11.71 33.95 26.03
C PRO A 613 11.84 32.42 25.99
N GLU A 614 13.05 31.92 25.74
CA GLU A 614 13.38 30.49 25.81
C GLU A 614 13.08 29.93 27.22
N GLY A 615 12.27 28.88 27.31
CA GLY A 615 11.80 28.30 28.58
C GLY A 615 10.38 28.67 29.00
N THR A 616 9.67 29.50 28.22
CA THR A 616 8.24 29.75 28.45
C THR A 616 7.41 28.53 28.06
N ASP A 617 6.59 28.00 28.96
CA ASP A 617 5.62 26.97 28.64
C ASP A 617 4.50 27.55 27.74
N LEU A 618 4.52 27.16 26.47
CA LEU A 618 3.62 27.67 25.43
C LEU A 618 2.16 27.26 25.69
N LEU A 619 1.91 26.08 26.26
CA LEU A 619 0.54 25.61 26.52
C LEU A 619 -0.11 26.40 27.65
N ALA A 620 0.63 26.57 28.76
CA ALA A 620 0.19 27.42 29.88
C ALA A 620 0.00 28.88 29.44
N LEU A 621 0.85 29.39 28.56
CA LEU A 621 0.71 30.73 28.00
C LEU A 621 -0.57 30.86 27.16
N VAL A 622 -0.81 29.93 26.23
CA VAL A 622 -2.04 29.89 25.41
C VAL A 622 -3.27 29.91 26.30
N GLU A 623 -3.34 29.04 27.31
CA GLU A 623 -4.49 28.95 28.21
C GLU A 623 -4.73 30.26 28.98
N SER A 624 -3.66 30.92 29.42
CA SER A 624 -3.76 32.22 30.08
C SER A 624 -4.20 33.37 29.17
N LEU A 625 -4.05 33.22 27.85
CA LEU A 625 -4.37 34.24 26.86
C LEU A 625 -5.75 34.05 26.21
N LYS A 626 -6.37 32.86 26.32
CA LYS A 626 -7.66 32.51 25.69
C LYS A 626 -8.77 33.53 26.00
N ASP A 627 -8.86 33.99 27.25
CA ASP A 627 -9.91 34.91 27.69
C ASP A 627 -9.64 36.38 27.29
N GLY A 628 -8.47 36.68 26.71
CA GLY A 628 -8.05 38.04 26.34
C GLY A 628 -7.87 39.00 27.52
N SER A 629 -8.00 38.52 28.77
CA SER A 629 -7.90 39.31 30.00
C SER A 629 -6.45 39.70 30.33
N LYS A 630 -5.51 38.78 30.09
CA LYS A 630 -4.07 38.97 30.24
C LYS A 630 -3.44 39.34 28.89
N VAL A 631 -2.56 40.33 28.88
CA VAL A 631 -1.83 40.76 27.68
C VAL A 631 -0.34 40.49 27.89
N THR A 632 0.17 39.44 27.28
CA THR A 632 1.62 39.15 27.26
C THR A 632 2.21 39.78 26.01
N LYS A 633 3.09 40.78 26.16
CA LYS A 633 3.71 41.46 25.02
C LYS A 633 4.84 40.59 24.44
N PRO A 634 4.88 40.37 23.11
CA PRO A 634 6.03 39.78 22.46
C PRO A 634 7.30 40.59 22.71
N GLN A 635 8.45 39.94 22.83
CA GLN A 635 9.75 40.56 23.09
C GLN A 635 10.78 40.10 22.06
N ILE A 636 11.66 41.02 21.65
CA ILE A 636 12.76 40.73 20.74
C ILE A 636 13.91 40.13 21.54
N GLN A 637 14.28 38.89 21.26
CA GLN A 637 15.40 38.23 21.94
C GLN A 637 16.72 38.87 21.48
N THR A 638 17.54 39.31 22.44
CA THR A 638 18.71 40.18 22.26
C THR A 638 19.94 39.54 21.60
N ASN A 639 19.89 38.25 21.24
CA ASN A 639 21.08 37.48 20.84
C ASN A 639 21.50 37.57 19.37
N LYS A 640 20.79 38.32 18.50
CA LYS A 640 21.17 38.51 17.08
C LYS A 640 21.04 39.97 16.65
N VAL A 641 22.08 40.51 16.01
CA VAL A 641 22.14 41.89 15.50
C VAL A 641 21.20 42.04 14.30
N LEU A 642 20.08 42.74 14.50
CA LEU A 642 19.17 43.16 13.43
C LEU A 642 19.36 44.66 13.16
N ASN A 643 18.99 45.11 11.96
CA ASN A 643 18.94 46.55 11.67
C ASN A 643 17.92 47.23 12.63
N MET A 644 18.34 48.31 13.28
CA MET A 644 17.58 49.06 14.29
C MET A 644 16.18 49.45 13.80
N ASP A 645 16.06 49.81 12.51
CA ASP A 645 14.81 50.26 11.91
C ASP A 645 13.81 49.11 11.67
N LEU A 646 14.30 47.89 11.45
CA LEU A 646 13.47 46.70 11.30
C LEU A 646 12.94 46.25 12.66
N THR A 647 13.78 46.36 13.70
CA THR A 647 13.44 46.14 15.09
C THR A 647 12.33 47.08 15.54
N SER A 648 12.43 48.39 15.22
CA SER A 648 11.36 49.35 15.54
C SER A 648 10.06 49.05 14.81
N LEU A 649 10.13 48.60 13.54
CA LEU A 649 8.94 48.25 12.77
C LEU A 649 8.16 47.07 13.39
N ILE A 650 8.88 46.04 13.86
CA ILE A 650 8.27 44.89 14.54
C ILE A 650 7.60 45.34 15.85
N LEU A 651 8.25 46.19 16.63
CA LEU A 651 7.68 46.74 17.87
C LEU A 651 6.44 47.61 17.60
N ASP A 652 6.44 48.40 16.54
CA ASP A 652 5.29 49.20 16.11
C ASP A 652 4.08 48.32 15.75
N CYS A 653 4.29 47.17 15.11
CA CYS A 653 3.23 46.19 14.82
C CYS A 653 2.62 45.58 16.08
N TRP A 654 3.41 45.39 17.15
CA TRP A 654 2.96 44.81 18.42
C TRP A 654 2.37 45.81 19.42
N ASN A 655 2.07 47.03 18.96
CA ASN A 655 1.48 48.03 19.84
C ASN A 655 0.12 47.55 20.40
N THR A 656 -0.07 47.71 21.71
CA THR A 656 -1.32 47.34 22.41
C THR A 656 -2.48 48.22 21.98
N SER A 657 -2.21 49.44 21.55
CA SER A 657 -3.22 50.35 20.99
C SER A 657 -3.32 50.08 19.48
N PRO A 658 -4.46 49.58 18.96
CA PRO A 658 -4.58 49.22 17.55
C PRO A 658 -4.31 50.41 16.61
N GLU A 659 -4.74 51.61 16.98
CA GLU A 659 -4.61 52.82 16.15
C GLU A 659 -3.16 53.31 16.01
N MET A 660 -2.27 52.86 16.89
CA MET A 660 -0.83 53.18 16.82
C MET A 660 -0.06 52.20 15.93
N ARG A 661 -0.70 51.11 15.47
CA ARG A 661 -0.05 50.15 14.56
C ARG A 661 0.11 50.77 13.17
N PRO A 662 1.20 50.50 12.45
CA PRO A 662 1.46 51.09 11.15
C PRO A 662 0.47 50.57 10.09
N SER A 663 0.19 51.40 9.10
CA SER A 663 -0.60 50.96 7.94
C SER A 663 0.20 50.00 7.04
N ILE A 664 -0.48 49.10 6.35
CA ILE A 664 0.15 48.11 5.48
C ILE A 664 1.08 48.73 4.42
N ARG A 665 0.69 49.90 3.87
CA ARG A 665 1.50 50.66 2.91
C ARG A 665 2.82 51.14 3.52
N ARG A 666 2.81 51.60 4.78
CA ARG A 666 4.03 52.03 5.49
C ARG A 666 4.95 50.85 5.75
N ILE A 667 4.40 49.71 6.13
CA ILE A 667 5.18 48.48 6.37
C ILE A 667 5.86 48.02 5.08
N LYS A 668 5.12 47.98 3.96
CA LYS A 668 5.66 47.60 2.64
C LYS A 668 6.84 48.46 2.22
N LEU A 669 6.70 49.79 2.30
CA LEU A 669 7.76 50.73 1.93
C LEU A 669 9.03 50.52 2.78
N ASN A 670 8.86 50.31 4.09
CA ASN A 670 9.97 50.05 5.00
C ASN A 670 10.67 48.71 4.67
N VAL A 671 9.90 47.64 4.49
CA VAL A 671 10.43 46.30 4.18
C VAL A 671 11.19 46.29 2.86
N GLU A 672 10.66 46.92 1.81
CA GLU A 672 11.33 47.03 0.50
C GLU A 672 12.65 47.81 0.60
N THR A 673 12.68 48.87 1.42
CA THR A 673 13.88 49.70 1.65
C THR A 673 14.96 48.94 2.42
N TYR A 674 14.59 48.22 3.48
CA TYR A 674 15.56 47.55 4.36
C TYR A 674 16.04 46.20 3.85
N LEU A 675 15.14 45.38 3.27
CA LEU A 675 15.50 44.04 2.82
C LEU A 675 16.05 44.02 1.39
N LYS A 676 15.91 45.11 0.62
CA LYS A 676 16.48 45.31 -0.73
C LYS A 676 16.20 44.17 -1.71
N VAL A 677 15.11 43.42 -1.52
CA VAL A 677 14.73 42.29 -2.38
C VAL A 677 13.82 42.79 -3.50
N ARG A 678 14.25 42.64 -4.76
CA ARG A 678 13.46 42.92 -5.96
C ARG A 678 13.32 41.65 -6.81
N GLY A 679 12.12 41.39 -7.32
CA GLY A 679 11.83 40.22 -8.17
C GLY A 679 11.53 38.93 -7.41
N SER A 680 11.24 37.84 -8.12
CA SER A 680 10.89 36.57 -7.50
C SER A 680 12.10 35.90 -6.83
N LEU A 681 11.87 35.04 -5.85
CA LEU A 681 12.93 34.30 -5.16
C LEU A 681 13.67 33.34 -6.11
N VAL A 682 12.96 32.75 -7.07
CA VAL A 682 13.54 31.87 -8.10
C VAL A 682 14.54 32.62 -8.97
N ASP A 683 14.21 33.83 -9.41
CA ASP A 683 15.14 34.67 -10.19
C ASP A 683 16.42 34.94 -9.41
N GLN A 684 16.30 35.10 -8.09
CA GLN A 684 17.43 35.33 -7.21
C GLN A 684 18.28 34.06 -7.00
N MET A 685 17.65 32.89 -6.89
CA MET A 685 18.33 31.60 -6.83
C MET A 685 19.05 31.28 -8.14
N MET A 686 18.45 31.56 -9.30
CA MET A 686 19.09 31.34 -10.60
C MET A 686 20.38 32.14 -10.73
N ARG A 687 20.36 33.43 -10.38
CA ARG A 687 21.59 34.27 -10.38
C ARG A 687 22.67 33.73 -9.45
N MET A 688 22.27 33.17 -8.30
CA MET A 688 23.22 32.57 -7.35
C MET A 688 23.82 31.27 -7.89
N MET A 689 23.00 30.36 -8.43
CA MET A 689 23.43 29.10 -9.03
C MET A 689 24.37 29.32 -10.21
N GLU A 690 24.10 30.30 -11.05
CA GLU A 690 24.96 30.68 -12.17
C GLU A 690 26.34 31.14 -11.67
N GLN A 691 26.38 31.97 -10.62
CA GLN A 691 27.63 32.40 -10.01
C GLN A 691 28.42 31.24 -9.37
N TYR A 692 27.73 30.31 -8.70
CA TYR A 692 28.36 29.11 -8.14
C TYR A 692 28.89 28.17 -9.23
N ALA A 693 28.14 27.96 -10.31
CA ALA A 693 28.57 27.13 -11.44
C ALA A 693 29.85 27.66 -12.07
N ASN A 694 29.91 28.98 -12.34
CA ASN A 694 31.09 29.63 -12.90
C ASN A 694 32.32 29.51 -11.98
N ASN A 695 32.13 29.66 -10.67
CA ASN A 695 33.22 29.51 -9.70
C ASN A 695 33.72 28.05 -9.62
N LEU A 696 32.81 27.07 -9.66
CA LEU A 696 33.16 25.66 -9.60
C LEU A 696 33.90 25.22 -10.87
N GLU A 697 33.45 25.67 -12.04
CA GLU A 697 34.10 25.40 -13.33
C GLU A 697 35.54 25.90 -13.31
N LYS A 698 35.78 27.12 -12.82
CA LYS A 698 37.13 27.66 -12.64
C LYS A 698 38.00 26.78 -11.73
N LEU A 699 37.46 26.33 -10.60
CA LEU A 699 38.20 25.48 -9.66
C LEU A 699 38.53 24.10 -10.24
N VAL A 700 37.60 23.51 -11.01
CA VAL A 700 37.81 22.24 -11.71
C VAL A 700 38.92 22.41 -12.76
N GLN A 701 38.91 23.51 -13.51
CA GLN A 701 39.96 23.82 -14.48
C GLN A 701 41.35 23.96 -13.83
N GLU A 702 41.44 24.63 -12.69
CA GLU A 702 42.71 24.77 -11.96
C GLU A 702 43.25 23.41 -11.46
N ARG A 703 42.38 22.56 -10.88
CA ARG A 703 42.82 21.25 -10.37
C ARG A 703 43.17 20.25 -11.47
N THR A 704 42.44 20.28 -12.58
CA THR A 704 42.75 19.41 -13.73
C THR A 704 44.09 19.77 -14.35
N GLY A 705 44.43 21.06 -14.45
CA GLY A 705 45.76 21.50 -14.90
C GLY A 705 46.91 20.98 -14.02
N MET A 706 46.78 21.07 -12.68
CA MET A 706 47.81 20.54 -11.77
C MET A 706 48.00 19.03 -11.89
N LEU A 707 46.93 18.28 -12.16
CA LEU A 707 47.00 16.83 -12.34
C LEU A 707 47.74 16.46 -13.62
N GLU A 708 47.50 17.18 -14.71
CA GLU A 708 48.20 16.98 -15.98
C GLU A 708 49.71 17.21 -15.84
N GLU A 709 50.13 18.30 -15.17
CA GLU A 709 51.55 18.58 -14.91
C GLU A 709 52.23 17.48 -14.08
N ALA A 710 51.55 16.98 -13.05
CA ALA A 710 52.06 15.89 -12.22
C ALA A 710 52.20 14.59 -13.01
N ASN A 711 51.24 14.29 -13.89
CA ASN A 711 51.25 13.09 -14.72
C ASN A 711 52.39 13.13 -15.75
N VAL A 712 52.63 14.27 -16.39
CA VAL A 712 53.76 14.46 -17.32
C VAL A 712 55.11 14.23 -16.62
N ARG A 713 55.26 14.69 -15.38
CA ARG A 713 56.48 14.47 -14.59
C ARG A 713 56.68 13.00 -14.24
N ALA A 714 55.62 12.30 -13.83
CA ALA A 714 55.67 10.87 -13.55
C ALA A 714 56.05 10.05 -14.79
N ASP A 715 55.48 10.42 -15.94
CA ASP A 715 55.73 9.78 -17.23
C ASP A 715 57.20 9.88 -17.67
N LYS A 716 57.80 11.07 -17.50
CA LYS A 716 59.22 11.29 -17.81
C LYS A 716 60.13 10.43 -16.95
N LEU A 717 59.86 10.33 -15.65
CA LEU A 717 60.67 9.49 -14.74
C LEU A 717 60.55 8.01 -15.08
N LEU A 718 59.35 7.54 -15.43
CA LEU A 718 59.16 6.13 -15.82
C LEU A 718 59.94 5.76 -17.09
N SER A 719 59.98 6.67 -18.07
CA SER A 719 60.75 6.46 -19.32
C SER A 719 62.27 6.45 -19.13
N GLN A 720 62.78 6.93 -18.00
CA GLN A 720 64.21 6.86 -17.67
C GLN A 720 64.62 5.54 -17.00
N LEU A 721 63.65 4.83 -16.40
CA LEU A 721 63.91 3.60 -15.64
C LEU A 721 63.66 2.33 -16.45
N LEU A 722 62.81 2.42 -17.48
CA LEU A 722 62.38 1.30 -18.30
C LEU A 722 62.36 1.70 -19.77
N PRO A 723 62.55 0.76 -20.71
CA PRO A 723 62.35 1.05 -22.12
C PRO A 723 60.91 1.52 -22.38
N GLU A 724 60.73 2.42 -23.34
CA GLU A 724 59.45 3.10 -23.60
C GLU A 724 58.30 2.12 -23.86
N TYR A 725 58.55 1.05 -24.62
CA TYR A 725 57.60 -0.04 -24.86
C TYR A 725 57.12 -0.69 -23.55
N VAL A 726 58.05 -1.03 -22.65
CA VAL A 726 57.76 -1.68 -21.37
C VAL A 726 57.01 -0.73 -20.44
N ALA A 727 57.41 0.54 -20.40
CA ALA A 727 56.76 1.57 -19.60
C ALA A 727 55.29 1.78 -20.02
N LYS A 728 54.99 1.78 -21.33
CA LYS A 728 53.63 1.92 -21.86
C LYS A 728 52.73 0.74 -21.48
N GLU A 729 53.21 -0.50 -21.63
CA GLU A 729 52.44 -1.69 -21.27
C GLU A 729 52.15 -1.73 -19.75
N LEU A 730 53.12 -1.39 -18.91
CA LEU A 730 52.93 -1.33 -17.46
C LEU A 730 51.97 -0.21 -17.02
N LYS A 731 51.99 0.97 -17.66
CA LYS A 731 50.99 2.02 -17.42
C LYS A 731 49.57 1.56 -17.73
N GLN A 732 49.41 0.69 -18.73
CA GLN A 732 48.13 0.08 -19.08
C GLN A 732 47.76 -1.11 -18.18
N GLY A 733 48.57 -1.40 -17.14
CA GLY A 733 48.36 -2.52 -16.23
C GLY A 733 48.62 -3.90 -16.84
N ARG A 734 49.29 -3.96 -18.00
CA ARG A 734 49.56 -5.21 -18.72
C ARG A 734 50.92 -5.77 -18.33
N ALA A 735 51.00 -7.08 -18.16
CA ALA A 735 52.26 -7.77 -17.94
C ALA A 735 53.02 -7.90 -19.27
N VAL A 736 54.32 -7.59 -19.27
CA VAL A 736 55.19 -7.75 -20.45
C VAL A 736 55.74 -9.19 -20.45
N PRO A 737 55.37 -10.03 -21.44
CA PRO A 737 55.86 -11.41 -21.49
C PRO A 737 57.35 -11.47 -21.86
N PRO A 738 58.08 -12.51 -21.41
CA PRO A 738 59.46 -12.75 -21.86
C PRO A 738 59.54 -12.89 -23.39
N LYS A 739 60.50 -12.21 -24.02
CA LYS A 739 60.75 -12.27 -25.46
C LYS A 739 62.15 -12.83 -25.74
N SER A 740 62.25 -13.74 -26.70
CA SER A 740 63.53 -14.24 -27.22
C SER A 740 63.94 -13.47 -28.47
N PHE A 741 65.20 -13.07 -28.54
CA PHE A 741 65.81 -12.33 -29.65
C PHE A 741 66.85 -13.23 -30.31
N ALA A 742 66.77 -13.34 -31.64
CA ALA A 742 67.64 -14.24 -32.41
C ALA A 742 69.11 -13.79 -32.40
N SER A 743 69.36 -12.49 -32.35
CA SER A 743 70.70 -11.90 -32.32
C SER A 743 70.68 -10.56 -31.61
N ALA A 744 71.54 -10.40 -30.61
CA ALA A 744 71.83 -9.14 -29.93
C ALA A 744 73.31 -9.08 -29.61
N THR A 745 73.87 -7.87 -29.51
CA THR A 745 75.26 -7.68 -29.08
C THR A 745 75.28 -7.01 -27.72
N ILE A 746 76.03 -7.60 -26.79
CA ILE A 746 76.12 -7.15 -25.41
C ILE A 746 77.57 -6.75 -25.12
N LEU A 747 77.75 -5.54 -24.60
CA LEU A 747 79.01 -5.00 -24.12
C LEU A 747 79.04 -5.05 -22.60
N PHE A 748 80.13 -5.61 -22.06
CA PHE A 748 80.52 -5.41 -20.68
C PHE A 748 81.75 -4.51 -20.62
N SER A 749 81.76 -3.66 -19.61
CA SER A 749 82.90 -2.84 -19.25
C SER A 749 83.21 -3.01 -17.78
N ASP A 750 84.49 -2.90 -17.42
CA ASP A 750 85.00 -2.98 -16.03
C ASP A 750 86.11 -1.95 -15.84
N ILE A 751 86.18 -1.32 -14.66
CA ILE A 751 87.21 -0.32 -14.35
C ILE A 751 88.42 -1.02 -13.72
N VAL A 752 89.57 -0.95 -14.40
CA VAL A 752 90.80 -1.59 -13.92
C VAL A 752 91.29 -0.93 -12.63
N GLY A 753 91.45 -1.72 -11.58
CA GLY A 753 91.96 -1.25 -10.29
C GLY A 753 90.92 -0.52 -9.44
N PHE A 754 89.63 -0.63 -9.76
CA PHE A 754 88.55 0.01 -8.99
C PHE A 754 88.53 -0.38 -7.50
N ALA A 755 88.84 -1.64 -7.17
CA ALA A 755 88.93 -2.09 -5.79
C ALA A 755 90.01 -1.32 -5.00
N ASP A 756 91.11 -0.92 -5.65
CA ASP A 756 92.16 -0.12 -5.02
C ASP A 756 91.81 1.37 -4.99
N LEU A 757 91.03 1.87 -5.97
CA LEU A 757 90.43 3.20 -5.92
C LEU A 757 89.49 3.33 -4.70
N CYS A 758 88.62 2.33 -4.48
CA CYS A 758 87.70 2.28 -3.33
C CYS A 758 88.41 2.21 -1.97
N LYS A 759 89.62 1.65 -1.90
CA LYS A 759 90.43 1.64 -0.66
C LYS A 759 91.05 3.00 -0.35
N THR A 760 91.26 3.85 -1.36
CA THR A 760 92.03 5.09 -1.22
C THR A 760 91.20 6.37 -1.33
N ALA A 761 89.95 6.29 -1.79
CA ALA A 761 89.02 7.42 -1.93
C ALA A 761 87.83 7.33 -0.97
N THR A 762 87.22 8.46 -0.64
CA THR A 762 86.00 8.47 0.20
C THR A 762 84.77 7.98 -0.59
N PRO A 763 83.72 7.45 0.07
CA PRO A 763 82.52 6.99 -0.63
C PRO A 763 81.86 8.05 -1.52
N LEU A 764 81.85 9.33 -1.12
CA LEU A 764 81.31 10.43 -1.93
C LEU A 764 82.16 10.71 -3.17
N GLU A 765 83.49 10.62 -3.04
CA GLU A 765 84.42 10.79 -4.17
C GLU A 765 84.31 9.63 -5.17
N VAL A 766 84.13 8.40 -4.70
CA VAL A 766 83.88 7.23 -5.56
C VAL A 766 82.57 7.41 -6.35
N VAL A 767 81.50 7.85 -5.69
CA VAL A 767 80.21 8.13 -6.36
C VAL A 767 80.35 9.22 -7.41
N ASN A 768 81.06 10.31 -7.11
CA ASN A 768 81.28 11.39 -8.09
C ASN A 768 82.09 10.94 -9.31
N VAL A 769 83.05 10.03 -9.12
CA VAL A 769 83.80 9.43 -10.23
C VAL A 769 82.89 8.53 -11.07
N LEU A 770 82.13 7.64 -10.44
CA LEU A 770 81.22 6.73 -11.15
C LEU A 770 80.15 7.51 -11.92
N ASN A 771 79.53 8.53 -11.31
CA ASN A 771 78.56 9.39 -11.98
C ASN A 771 79.20 10.11 -13.17
N GLY A 772 80.41 10.68 -13.02
CA GLY A 772 81.08 11.35 -14.13
C GLY A 772 81.44 10.43 -15.30
N VAL A 773 81.84 9.18 -15.02
CA VAL A 773 82.15 8.18 -16.06
C VAL A 773 80.87 7.67 -16.72
N PHE A 774 79.86 7.31 -15.93
CA PHE A 774 78.61 6.75 -16.43
C PHE A 774 77.72 7.79 -17.10
N ASP A 775 77.74 9.07 -16.70
CA ASP A 775 77.08 10.15 -17.44
C ASP A 775 77.68 10.32 -18.83
N GLY A 776 79.00 10.14 -18.96
CA GLY A 776 79.68 10.10 -20.26
C GLY A 776 79.23 8.93 -21.11
N PHE A 777 79.11 7.73 -20.52
CA PHE A 777 78.64 6.54 -21.22
C PHE A 777 77.17 6.67 -21.64
N ASP A 778 76.31 7.15 -20.73
CA ASP A 778 74.89 7.40 -20.98
C ASP A 778 74.69 8.36 -22.16
N GLN A 779 75.56 9.38 -22.34
CA GLN A 779 75.52 10.28 -23.49
C GLN A 779 75.84 9.59 -24.83
N PHE A 780 76.78 8.65 -24.86
CA PHE A 780 77.09 7.90 -26.08
C PHE A 780 75.99 6.90 -26.43
N ILE A 781 75.41 6.27 -25.41
CA ILE A 781 74.29 5.34 -25.54
C ILE A 781 73.05 6.09 -26.05
N ALA A 782 72.72 7.26 -25.49
CA ALA A 782 71.56 8.05 -25.92
C ALA A 782 71.64 8.54 -27.38
N ARG A 783 72.84 8.65 -27.96
CA ARG A 783 73.04 9.04 -29.38
C ARG A 783 72.91 7.86 -30.34
N ARG A 784 72.85 6.63 -29.82
CA ARG A 784 72.92 5.38 -30.58
C ARG A 784 71.75 4.48 -30.21
N ASP A 785 71.45 3.50 -31.05
CA ASP A 785 70.37 2.54 -30.81
C ASP A 785 70.82 1.45 -29.82
N ALA A 786 71.07 1.85 -28.57
CA ALA A 786 71.55 0.97 -27.50
C ALA A 786 70.80 1.25 -26.19
N TYR A 787 70.64 0.19 -25.38
CA TYR A 787 69.93 0.23 -24.11
C TYR A 787 70.86 -0.15 -22.96
N LYS A 788 70.76 0.62 -21.87
CA LYS A 788 71.45 0.38 -20.59
C LYS A 788 70.67 -0.63 -19.78
N VAL A 789 71.24 -1.82 -19.56
CA VAL A 789 70.53 -2.92 -18.88
C VAL A 789 70.63 -2.76 -17.36
N GLU A 790 71.82 -2.92 -16.81
CA GLU A 790 72.12 -2.76 -15.39
C GLU A 790 73.57 -2.33 -15.18
N THR A 791 73.88 -1.78 -14.02
CA THR A 791 75.24 -1.54 -13.53
C THR A 791 75.51 -2.46 -12.36
N ILE A 792 76.61 -3.22 -12.39
CA ILE A 792 76.98 -4.15 -11.32
C ILE A 792 78.31 -3.68 -10.74
N GLY A 793 78.24 -2.89 -9.66
CA GLY A 793 79.43 -2.27 -9.07
C GLY A 793 80.06 -1.25 -10.02
N ASP A 794 81.30 -1.48 -10.41
CA ASP A 794 82.08 -0.75 -11.41
C ASP A 794 81.87 -1.24 -12.84
N ALA A 795 81.17 -2.37 -13.02
CA ALA A 795 80.89 -2.91 -14.33
C ALA A 795 79.62 -2.30 -14.94
N TYR A 796 79.70 -1.93 -16.22
CA TYR A 796 78.61 -1.27 -16.93
C TYR A 796 78.21 -2.08 -18.17
N MET A 797 76.91 -2.42 -18.26
CA MET A 797 76.36 -3.35 -19.24
C MET A 797 75.44 -2.65 -20.24
N VAL A 798 75.75 -2.80 -21.53
CA VAL A 798 75.00 -2.20 -22.64
C VAL A 798 74.60 -3.29 -23.64
N VAL A 799 73.39 -3.18 -24.18
CA VAL A 799 72.90 -4.06 -25.25
C VAL A 799 72.42 -3.25 -26.44
N SER A 800 72.59 -3.78 -27.64
CA SER A 800 71.87 -3.32 -28.83
C SER A 800 71.18 -4.49 -29.52
N GLY A 801 70.05 -4.22 -30.18
CA GLY A 801 69.15 -5.23 -30.75
C GLY A 801 68.04 -5.71 -29.78
N VAL A 802 67.93 -5.07 -28.62
CA VAL A 802 66.91 -5.30 -27.58
C VAL A 802 66.61 -3.96 -26.91
N PRO A 803 65.33 -3.59 -26.60
CA PRO A 803 64.10 -4.38 -26.71
C PRO A 803 63.51 -4.50 -28.12
N GLU A 804 64.01 -3.71 -29.08
CA GLU A 804 63.60 -3.74 -30.47
C GLU A 804 64.72 -4.33 -31.35
N GLU A 805 64.34 -5.18 -32.30
CA GLU A 805 65.28 -5.83 -33.20
C GLU A 805 65.73 -4.85 -34.28
N ASN A 806 67.03 -4.55 -34.34
CA ASN A 806 67.60 -3.61 -35.30
C ASN A 806 68.40 -4.29 -36.43
N GLY A 807 68.10 -5.57 -36.71
CA GLY A 807 68.79 -6.37 -37.71
C GLY A 807 70.25 -6.61 -37.33
N HIS A 808 71.19 -6.28 -38.22
CA HIS A 808 72.63 -6.38 -37.94
C HIS A 808 73.25 -5.06 -37.47
N ARG A 809 72.46 -4.01 -37.20
CA ARG A 809 73.01 -2.72 -36.72
C ARG A 809 73.56 -2.81 -35.31
N HIS A 810 73.05 -3.73 -34.49
CA HIS A 810 73.50 -3.90 -33.10
C HIS A 810 75.01 -4.07 -32.93
N ILE A 811 75.69 -4.71 -33.89
CA ILE A 811 77.13 -4.95 -33.81
C ILE A 811 77.93 -3.67 -34.05
N ASN A 812 77.46 -2.82 -34.95
CA ASN A 812 78.07 -1.53 -35.26
C ASN A 812 77.87 -0.54 -34.11
N GLU A 813 76.67 -0.47 -33.54
CA GLU A 813 76.39 0.43 -32.41
C GLU A 813 77.27 0.11 -31.21
N ILE A 814 77.40 -1.18 -30.86
CA ILE A 814 78.25 -1.60 -29.74
C ILE A 814 79.74 -1.41 -30.03
N ALA A 815 80.22 -1.77 -31.23
CA ALA A 815 81.62 -1.56 -31.60
C ALA A 815 82.00 -0.07 -31.58
N SER A 816 81.12 0.80 -32.08
CA SER A 816 81.28 2.24 -31.99
C SER A 816 81.27 2.76 -30.55
N ILE A 817 80.33 2.30 -29.71
CA ILE A 817 80.28 2.67 -28.28
C ILE A 817 81.59 2.29 -27.59
N ALA A 818 82.15 1.10 -27.87
CA ALA A 818 83.40 0.67 -27.26
C ALA A 818 84.58 1.60 -27.61
N LEU A 819 84.67 2.05 -28.87
CA LEU A 819 85.70 3.00 -29.31
C LEU A 819 85.47 4.40 -28.72
N ASP A 820 84.22 4.88 -28.69
CA ASP A 820 83.85 6.18 -28.11
C ASP A 820 84.16 6.21 -26.60
N VAL A 821 83.91 5.11 -25.88
CA VAL A 821 84.26 4.95 -24.46
C VAL A 821 85.77 5.05 -24.23
N HIS A 822 86.60 4.33 -24.99
CA HIS A 822 88.06 4.43 -24.86
C HIS A 822 88.58 5.84 -25.16
N LYS A 823 88.01 6.51 -26.17
CA LYS A 823 88.35 7.89 -26.52
C LYS A 823 87.99 8.86 -25.38
N PHE A 824 86.79 8.73 -24.82
CA PHE A 824 86.35 9.57 -23.70
C PHE A 824 87.21 9.39 -22.45
N LEU A 825 87.52 8.15 -22.09
CA LEU A 825 88.36 7.84 -20.91
C LEU A 825 89.80 8.34 -21.06
N THR A 826 90.27 8.56 -22.29
CA THR A 826 91.57 9.20 -22.54
C THR A 826 91.56 10.66 -22.06
N ASP A 827 90.47 11.39 -22.25
CA ASP A 827 90.36 12.81 -21.88
C ASP A 827 89.80 13.02 -20.47
N PHE A 828 89.14 12.02 -19.89
CA PHE A 828 88.52 12.09 -18.58
C PHE A 828 89.55 12.20 -17.45
N LYS A 829 89.39 13.22 -16.59
CA LYS A 829 90.23 13.44 -15.40
C LYS A 829 89.43 13.21 -14.14
N VAL A 830 89.99 12.45 -13.20
CA VAL A 830 89.37 12.19 -11.90
C VAL A 830 89.36 13.49 -11.06
N PRO A 831 88.18 13.99 -10.60
CA PRO A 831 88.07 15.28 -9.95
C PRO A 831 88.96 15.48 -8.71
N HIS A 832 89.20 14.41 -7.95
CA HIS A 832 89.99 14.45 -6.71
C HIS A 832 91.46 14.00 -6.90
N LYS A 833 91.82 13.44 -8.07
CA LYS A 833 93.19 13.01 -8.43
C LYS A 833 93.43 13.19 -9.95
N PRO A 834 93.74 14.40 -10.43
CA PRO A 834 93.80 14.69 -11.86
C PRO A 834 94.90 13.93 -12.63
N ASP A 835 95.90 13.38 -11.94
CA ASP A 835 97.01 12.61 -12.53
C ASP A 835 96.69 11.12 -12.70
N GLN A 836 95.61 10.63 -12.08
CA GLN A 836 95.18 9.24 -12.19
C GLN A 836 94.17 9.10 -13.33
N ARG A 837 94.51 8.30 -14.35
CA ARG A 837 93.59 8.00 -15.47
C ARG A 837 92.79 6.74 -15.18
N ILE A 838 91.50 6.79 -15.54
CA ILE A 838 90.62 5.62 -15.48
C ILE A 838 90.81 4.82 -16.75
N VAL A 839 91.09 3.53 -16.60
CA VAL A 839 91.23 2.60 -17.71
C VAL A 839 90.16 1.54 -17.57
N CYS A 840 89.40 1.30 -18.64
CA CYS A 840 88.42 0.23 -18.68
C CYS A 840 88.91 -0.96 -19.51
N ARG A 841 88.49 -2.16 -19.10
CA ARG A 841 88.43 -3.34 -19.96
C ARG A 841 87.08 -3.38 -20.61
N LEU A 842 87.05 -3.63 -21.91
CA LEU A 842 85.81 -3.80 -22.65
C LEU A 842 85.79 -5.19 -23.29
N GLY A 843 84.61 -5.79 -23.35
CA GLY A 843 84.41 -6.97 -24.17
C GLY A 843 82.97 -7.19 -24.58
N PHE A 844 82.77 -7.65 -25.81
CA PHE A 844 81.44 -7.90 -26.34
C PHE A 844 81.35 -9.19 -27.16
N HIS A 845 80.16 -9.78 -27.12
CA HIS A 845 79.80 -10.95 -27.90
C HIS A 845 78.39 -10.79 -28.48
N THR A 846 78.15 -11.52 -29.56
CA THR A 846 76.91 -11.47 -30.34
C THR A 846 76.30 -12.86 -30.41
N GLY A 847 75.01 -12.96 -30.08
CA GLY A 847 74.27 -14.20 -30.11
C GLY A 847 72.82 -14.04 -29.65
N PRO A 848 72.04 -15.14 -29.59
CA PRO A 848 70.66 -15.10 -29.14
C PRO A 848 70.54 -14.77 -27.64
N VAL A 849 69.51 -14.02 -27.26
CA VAL A 849 69.27 -13.62 -25.86
C VAL A 849 67.77 -13.57 -25.56
N ALA A 850 67.38 -13.95 -24.35
CA ALA A 850 66.01 -13.76 -23.86
C ALA A 850 65.94 -12.55 -22.94
N ALA A 851 64.92 -11.71 -23.08
CA ALA A 851 64.68 -10.55 -22.22
C ALA A 851 63.33 -10.67 -21.51
N ALA A 852 63.27 -10.29 -20.24
CA ALA A 852 62.04 -10.33 -19.45
C ALA A 852 62.02 -9.22 -18.38
N VAL A 853 60.83 -8.81 -17.96
CA VAL A 853 60.65 -7.93 -16.81
C VAL A 853 60.55 -8.77 -15.53
N VAL A 854 61.43 -8.51 -14.56
CA VAL A 854 61.50 -9.24 -13.29
C VAL A 854 61.14 -8.31 -12.13
N GLY A 855 60.28 -8.79 -11.21
CA GLY A 855 59.83 -8.06 -10.02
C GLY A 855 58.52 -7.30 -10.22
N LEU A 856 57.59 -7.43 -9.26
CA LEU A 856 56.27 -6.77 -9.31
C LEU A 856 56.30 -5.33 -8.76
N ASN A 857 57.04 -5.10 -7.66
CA ASN A 857 57.09 -3.79 -6.99
C ASN A 857 58.19 -2.88 -7.52
N ALA A 858 59.23 -3.44 -8.14
CA ALA A 858 60.34 -2.73 -8.75
C ALA A 858 60.72 -3.46 -10.05
N PRO A 859 59.95 -3.27 -11.13
CA PRO A 859 60.16 -3.99 -12.38
C PRO A 859 61.52 -3.63 -12.99
N ARG A 860 62.31 -4.64 -13.34
CA ARG A 860 63.60 -4.49 -14.01
C ARG A 860 63.60 -5.24 -15.32
N TYR A 861 64.13 -4.63 -16.37
CA TYR A 861 64.27 -5.28 -17.66
C TYR A 861 65.61 -6.03 -17.73
N CYS A 862 65.57 -7.35 -17.57
CA CYS A 862 66.75 -8.21 -17.43
C CYS A 862 66.97 -9.07 -18.69
N LEU A 863 68.24 -9.33 -19.00
CA LEU A 863 68.66 -10.23 -20.09
C LEU A 863 69.16 -11.57 -19.54
N PHE A 864 68.81 -12.65 -20.23
CA PHE A 864 69.16 -14.02 -19.88
C PHE A 864 69.69 -14.77 -21.10
N GLY A 865 70.74 -15.57 -20.90
CA GLY A 865 71.25 -16.46 -21.92
C GLY A 865 72.77 -16.59 -21.91
N ASP A 866 73.25 -17.52 -22.72
CA ASP A 866 74.68 -17.79 -22.88
C ASP A 866 75.44 -16.58 -23.45
N THR A 867 74.78 -15.77 -24.28
CA THR A 867 75.34 -14.53 -24.84
C THR A 867 75.75 -13.52 -23.76
N VAL A 868 74.97 -13.40 -22.68
CA VAL A 868 75.29 -12.53 -21.53
C VAL A 868 76.57 -13.01 -20.85
N ASN A 869 76.63 -14.32 -20.55
CA ASN A 869 77.78 -14.93 -19.90
C ASN A 869 79.04 -14.84 -20.76
N MET A 870 78.94 -15.13 -22.05
CA MET A 870 80.06 -15.06 -22.98
C MET A 870 80.60 -13.63 -23.11
N SER A 871 79.72 -12.62 -23.19
CA SER A 871 80.12 -11.21 -23.25
C SER A 871 80.87 -10.79 -21.99
N ALA A 872 80.38 -11.16 -20.80
CA ALA A 872 81.09 -10.92 -19.54
C ALA A 872 82.45 -11.63 -19.49
N ARG A 873 82.59 -12.82 -20.12
CA ARG A 873 83.89 -13.49 -20.24
C ARG A 873 84.84 -12.79 -21.20
N MET A 874 84.33 -12.16 -22.26
CA MET A 874 85.16 -11.36 -23.17
C MET A 874 85.74 -10.14 -22.46
N GLU A 875 84.95 -9.47 -21.61
CA GLU A 875 85.44 -8.37 -20.77
C GLU A 875 86.50 -8.89 -19.76
N SER A 876 86.16 -9.90 -18.96
CA SER A 876 87.04 -10.35 -17.86
C SER A 876 88.41 -10.90 -18.29
N ASN A 877 88.52 -11.40 -19.52
CA ASN A 877 89.77 -11.90 -20.12
C ASN A 877 90.49 -10.83 -20.97
N SER A 878 89.92 -9.63 -21.08
CA SER A 878 90.46 -8.51 -21.86
C SER A 878 91.66 -7.89 -21.15
N SER A 879 92.57 -7.32 -21.94
CA SER A 879 93.68 -6.52 -21.41
C SER A 879 93.19 -5.11 -21.06
N PRO A 880 93.81 -4.44 -20.08
CA PRO A 880 93.54 -3.03 -19.81
C PRO A 880 93.63 -2.17 -21.08
N ALA A 881 92.69 -1.25 -21.27
CA ALA A 881 92.59 -0.34 -22.43
C ALA A 881 92.36 -1.02 -23.79
N GLN A 882 91.98 -2.31 -23.81
CA GLN A 882 91.64 -3.03 -25.04
C GLN A 882 90.18 -3.50 -25.01
N THR A 883 89.60 -3.63 -26.21
CA THR A 883 88.28 -4.22 -26.42
C THR A 883 88.42 -5.61 -27.02
N GLN A 884 88.00 -6.63 -26.27
CA GLN A 884 88.03 -8.02 -26.72
C GLN A 884 86.69 -8.44 -27.33
N ILE A 885 86.74 -9.07 -28.50
CA ILE A 885 85.54 -9.55 -29.19
C ILE A 885 85.65 -11.06 -29.45
N SER A 886 84.51 -11.74 -29.35
CA SER A 886 84.39 -13.15 -29.71
C SER A 886 84.49 -13.39 -31.22
N GLU A 887 84.78 -14.62 -31.64
CA GLU A 887 84.74 -15.02 -33.06
C GLU A 887 83.40 -14.75 -33.74
N ALA A 888 82.28 -15.04 -33.08
CA ALA A 888 80.95 -14.78 -33.63
C ALA A 888 80.69 -13.29 -33.88
N ALA A 889 81.11 -12.43 -32.93
CA ALA A 889 81.01 -10.98 -33.07
C ALA A 889 81.92 -10.45 -34.18
N ASN A 890 83.17 -10.96 -34.26
CA ASN A 890 84.12 -10.56 -35.30
C ASN A 890 83.62 -10.93 -36.71
N LYS A 891 83.12 -12.16 -36.88
CA LYS A 891 82.57 -12.62 -38.15
C LYS A 891 81.42 -11.75 -38.61
N LEU A 892 80.49 -11.41 -37.71
CA LEU A 892 79.35 -10.56 -38.04
C LEU A 892 79.77 -9.12 -38.32
N LEU A 893 80.73 -8.58 -37.55
CA LEU A 893 81.24 -7.23 -37.73
C LEU A 893 81.92 -7.07 -39.09
N LEU A 894 82.89 -7.93 -39.43
CA LEU A 894 83.62 -7.85 -40.70
C LEU A 894 82.74 -8.17 -41.92
N GLN A 895 81.71 -9.02 -41.76
CA GLN A 895 80.79 -9.36 -42.85
C GLN A 895 79.91 -8.17 -43.27
N HIS A 896 79.48 -7.34 -42.31
CA HIS A 896 78.55 -6.23 -42.56
C HIS A 896 79.20 -4.84 -42.53
N TYR A 897 80.33 -4.69 -41.85
CA TYR A 897 81.06 -3.44 -41.65
C TYR A 897 82.57 -3.66 -41.79
N PRO A 898 83.08 -3.80 -43.03
CA PRO A 898 84.49 -4.07 -43.29
C PRO A 898 85.43 -2.91 -42.92
N GLU A 899 84.90 -1.73 -42.59
CA GLU A 899 85.67 -0.56 -42.14
C GLU A 899 86.30 -0.74 -40.75
N TYR A 900 85.86 -1.73 -39.97
CA TYR A 900 86.42 -2.03 -38.67
C TYR A 900 87.68 -2.88 -38.78
N GLN A 901 88.74 -2.48 -38.07
CA GLN A 901 90.00 -3.21 -38.01
C GLN A 901 90.02 -4.10 -36.77
N THR A 902 90.18 -5.41 -36.99
CA THR A 902 90.29 -6.41 -35.93
C THR A 902 91.55 -7.26 -36.09
N GLU A 903 92.17 -7.65 -34.97
CA GLU A 903 93.39 -8.47 -34.94
C GLU A 903 93.15 -9.76 -34.17
N GLU A 904 93.60 -10.90 -34.69
CA GLU A 904 93.46 -12.19 -34.00
C GLU A 904 94.40 -12.28 -32.79
N ARG A 905 93.84 -12.50 -31.60
CA ARG A 905 94.60 -12.69 -30.36
C ARG A 905 95.12 -14.13 -30.21
N GLY A 906 94.39 -15.10 -30.78
CA GLY A 906 94.60 -16.53 -30.62
C GLY A 906 93.54 -17.20 -29.73
N GLN A 907 93.77 -18.48 -29.38
CA GLN A 907 92.84 -19.27 -28.56
C GLN A 907 93.03 -19.00 -27.05
N ILE A 908 91.96 -18.64 -26.37
CA ILE A 908 91.92 -18.45 -24.91
C ILE A 908 91.00 -19.48 -24.24
N GLN A 909 91.35 -19.91 -23.03
CA GLN A 909 90.50 -20.82 -22.26
C GLN A 909 89.34 -20.05 -21.61
N VAL A 910 88.12 -20.23 -22.12
CA VAL A 910 86.90 -19.62 -21.57
C VAL A 910 86.19 -20.62 -20.65
N LYS A 911 85.98 -20.20 -19.39
CA LYS A 911 85.32 -21.01 -18.36
C LYS A 911 83.94 -21.50 -18.84
N GLY A 912 83.77 -22.82 -18.93
CA GLY A 912 82.52 -23.46 -19.35
C GLY A 912 82.34 -23.64 -20.86
N LYS A 913 83.25 -23.13 -21.71
CA LYS A 913 83.19 -23.24 -23.18
C LYS A 913 84.40 -23.95 -23.80
N GLY A 914 85.53 -24.00 -23.11
CA GLY A 914 86.77 -24.59 -23.66
C GLY A 914 87.67 -23.53 -24.30
N MET A 915 88.48 -23.94 -25.26
CA MET A 915 89.34 -23.03 -26.02
C MET A 915 88.50 -22.27 -27.05
N CYS A 916 88.52 -20.94 -27.01
CA CYS A 916 87.79 -20.06 -27.93
C CYS A 916 88.75 -19.07 -28.61
N THR A 917 88.60 -18.89 -29.91
CA THR A 917 89.31 -17.87 -30.69
C THR A 917 88.74 -16.49 -30.40
N THR A 918 89.61 -15.51 -30.16
CA THR A 918 89.22 -14.13 -29.81
C THR A 918 90.02 -13.11 -30.59
N PHE A 919 89.45 -11.92 -30.74
CA PHE A 919 90.01 -10.83 -31.54
C PHE A 919 90.05 -9.54 -30.73
N TRP A 920 90.98 -8.65 -31.08
CA TRP A 920 91.03 -7.28 -30.59
C TRP A 920 90.32 -6.36 -31.58
N LEU A 921 89.52 -5.43 -31.06
CA LEU A 921 88.99 -4.32 -31.86
C LEU A 921 89.96 -3.14 -31.77
N LEU A 922 90.58 -2.77 -32.90
CA LEU A 922 91.63 -1.74 -32.94
C LEU A 922 91.08 -0.35 -33.29
N GLY A 923 90.12 -0.27 -34.21
CA GLY A 923 89.56 1.00 -34.66
C GLY A 923 88.74 0.89 -35.94
N VAL A 924 88.44 2.04 -36.54
CA VAL A 924 87.75 2.16 -37.83
C VAL A 924 88.66 2.87 -38.82
N GLU A 925 88.88 2.28 -39.99
CA GLU A 925 89.61 2.90 -41.08
C GLU A 925 88.71 3.94 -41.75
N ARG A 926 89.02 5.23 -41.58
CA ARG A 926 88.24 6.30 -42.19
C ARG A 926 88.45 6.32 -43.71
N SER A 927 87.59 5.61 -44.43
CA SER A 927 87.37 5.90 -45.86
C SER A 927 86.69 7.27 -45.98
N THR A 928 87.41 8.24 -46.54
CA THR A 928 86.92 9.59 -46.84
C THR A 928 85.93 9.55 -48.00
N SER A 929 84.70 9.09 -47.78
CA SER A 929 83.59 9.28 -48.71
C SER A 929 82.26 8.92 -48.05
N ASN A 930 81.72 9.85 -47.26
CA ASN A 930 80.33 10.30 -47.32
C ASN A 930 80.10 11.32 -46.21
N ALA A 931 80.35 12.59 -46.57
CA ALA A 931 79.88 13.73 -45.81
C ALA A 931 78.35 13.69 -45.76
N TYR A 932 77.80 13.26 -44.62
CA TYR A 932 76.42 13.59 -44.29
C TYR A 932 76.39 15.05 -43.81
N LEU A 933 75.75 15.88 -44.63
CA LEU A 933 75.38 17.25 -44.34
C LEU A 933 74.65 17.32 -43.00
N ALA A 934 75.23 18.06 -42.06
CA ALA A 934 74.50 18.52 -40.87
C ALA A 934 73.32 19.39 -41.32
N PRO A 935 72.09 19.19 -40.81
CA PRO A 935 71.03 20.17 -40.96
C PRO A 935 71.47 21.48 -40.29
N SER A 936 71.36 22.57 -41.04
CA SER A 936 71.65 23.93 -40.62
C SER A 936 70.88 24.32 -39.35
N ALA A 937 71.57 25.04 -38.46
CA ALA A 937 71.01 25.68 -37.28
C ALA A 937 69.94 26.72 -37.64
N GLN A 938 68.67 26.30 -37.65
CA GLN A 938 67.50 27.12 -37.38
C GLN A 938 66.47 26.26 -36.66
N GLU A 939 66.68 26.08 -35.34
CA GLU A 939 65.66 25.93 -34.31
C GLU A 939 66.36 25.87 -32.94
N SER A 940 67.06 26.96 -32.62
CA SER A 940 67.44 27.32 -31.26
C SER A 940 66.53 28.44 -30.79
N SER A 941 65.38 28.10 -30.22
CA SER A 941 64.68 28.98 -29.29
C SER A 941 63.65 28.20 -28.49
N ASN A 942 64.10 27.37 -27.55
CA ASN A 942 63.35 27.01 -26.33
C ASN A 942 64.21 26.26 -25.29
N PHE A 943 65.48 26.64 -25.11
CA PHE A 943 66.28 26.09 -24.01
C PHE A 943 67.31 27.09 -23.46
N SER A 944 66.81 28.20 -22.88
CA SER A 944 67.56 29.00 -21.92
C SER A 944 66.59 29.76 -21.02
N GLY A 945 66.31 29.21 -19.84
CA GLY A 945 65.43 29.84 -18.88
C GLY A 945 65.14 29.03 -17.63
N TYR A 946 66.11 28.32 -17.05
CA TYR A 946 66.02 27.81 -15.68
C TYR A 946 67.36 27.90 -14.96
N LEU A 947 67.71 29.14 -14.60
CA LEU A 947 68.55 29.47 -13.45
C LEU A 947 68.22 30.91 -13.06
N GLY A 948 67.51 31.09 -11.94
CA GLY A 948 67.39 32.41 -11.30
C GLY A 948 66.07 32.73 -10.59
N ALA A 949 66.03 32.38 -9.30
CA ALA A 949 65.55 33.21 -8.17
C ALA A 949 64.09 33.72 -8.07
N ALA A 950 63.47 33.29 -6.95
CA ALA A 950 62.70 34.06 -5.98
C ALA A 950 62.30 35.53 -6.27
N GLY A 951 61.03 35.87 -5.96
CA GLY A 951 60.67 37.14 -5.32
C GLY A 951 59.60 38.01 -5.97
N SER A 952 58.47 38.16 -5.26
CA SER A 952 57.64 39.36 -5.07
C SER A 952 56.72 39.96 -6.17
N VAL A 953 55.42 39.96 -5.83
CA VAL A 953 54.49 41.11 -5.68
C VAL A 953 54.12 42.01 -6.88
N SER A 954 52.82 41.93 -7.23
CA SER A 954 51.87 43.00 -7.62
C SER A 954 51.80 43.57 -9.05
N SER A 955 50.53 43.67 -9.48
CA SER A 955 49.83 44.85 -10.02
C SER A 955 49.30 44.78 -11.45
N LEU A 956 47.97 44.94 -11.50
CA LEU A 956 47.10 45.64 -12.46
C LEU A 956 47.27 45.47 -13.98
N GLY A 957 46.12 45.27 -14.65
CA GLY A 957 45.82 46.00 -15.89
C GLY A 957 45.21 45.24 -17.06
N THR A 958 43.92 44.92 -16.97
CA THR A 958 42.87 45.28 -17.97
C THR A 958 43.23 45.32 -19.48
N GLN A 959 42.54 44.52 -20.31
CA GLN A 959 41.40 44.97 -21.17
C GLN A 959 41.02 43.96 -22.27
N LYS A 960 39.70 43.71 -22.33
CA LYS A 960 38.78 43.66 -23.50
C LYS A 960 38.90 42.55 -24.59
N LEU A 961 37.89 41.68 -24.51
CA LEU A 961 36.83 41.40 -25.51
C LEU A 961 37.24 41.02 -26.95
N ARG A 962 36.81 39.81 -27.37
CA ARG A 962 35.84 39.64 -28.48
C ARG A 962 35.25 38.23 -28.51
N ASN A 963 33.91 38.19 -28.63
CA ASN A 963 33.06 37.03 -28.92
C ASN A 963 33.51 36.24 -30.17
N PRO A 964 32.95 35.04 -30.37
CA PRO A 964 32.19 34.84 -31.59
C PRO A 964 30.80 34.25 -31.35
N SER A 965 29.81 34.98 -31.85
CA SER A 965 28.49 34.48 -32.25
C SER A 965 28.64 33.46 -33.39
N GLY A 966 27.81 32.42 -33.38
CA GLY A 966 27.89 31.29 -34.30
C GLY A 966 27.39 31.54 -35.72
N SER A 967 27.46 30.48 -36.54
CA SER A 967 26.40 29.99 -37.42
C SER A 967 26.93 28.90 -38.36
N VAL A 968 26.18 27.80 -38.43
CA VAL A 968 25.78 27.06 -39.65
C VAL A 968 26.87 26.62 -40.64
N MET A 969 27.03 25.30 -40.82
CA MET A 969 26.79 24.63 -42.11
C MET A 969 26.91 23.09 -42.02
N SER A 970 25.86 22.45 -42.54
CA SER A 970 25.80 21.15 -43.23
C SER A 970 27.00 20.19 -43.22
N LYS A 971 26.80 18.97 -42.71
CA LYS A 971 26.44 17.79 -43.51
C LYS A 971 25.89 16.69 -42.60
#